data_AF-K9VNM3-F1
#
_entry.id   AF-K9VNM3-F1
#
_cell.length_a   1.000
_cell.length_b   1.000
_cell.length_c   1.000
_cell.angle_alpha   90.00
_cell.angle_beta   90.00
_cell.angle_gamma   90.00
#
_symmetry.space_group_name_H-M   'P 1'
#
loop_
_entity.id
_entity.type
_entity.pdbx_description
1 polymer ?
#
loop_
_entity_poly.entity_id
_entity_poly.type
_entity_poly.pdbx_seq_one_letter_code
_entity_poly.pdbx_strand_id
1 'polypeptide(L)'
;MSVFRAMSKLIPQSPMKLRQYLFLLKGRSILSLTLGIISAIGSISPVFAEPPRNPDSAETCDILVAGGGLAGAATAYEGLLAGRTVCLTEITDWVGGQISSQGTSALDERETQRSLLFYPRGYLELRRRIEEHYGRLNPGGCWVSYSCFMPYDGHKILFNILQDAARKGKGTLKWFPNTVIKELAITPAVAGNAVGGQQIKSAIAIQHKPAANTPPLNTETLSQTIEDAYRYENSPRFNKTIIRFIPKSSGTPPNPRREGNSTSSPPTAKRGGADWYVVDATETGELIGLADVPYRLGIDPRSPLEPSSPSPTGDAYCTQGFTYTFAMQATKEPQQHQVPSFYQQYAPYYSYELQRLASFPLVFTYRQIRSMRPDQKRPSDPKQFPIYPGDISMQNWTWGNDYRPGSAQDNLIYTREQLAESGQLQPGGWMGGLRTETLRKGEENAKGFFYWLVTGTTDSQLGEGVKKPNPNNRFLSGLDSPMGTVHGLSKYPYMREGRRIIGRPSFNQPQGFTVWEVDMSRTDFTADFYRQNLSEEEYRNLWLAVGGLNAPALAVGSQSVEDTKSRSRATIYPDSVGIGHYAIDFHPCMTNSPPEAPGNTEREGTRKGQGQAYPFQIPLRAMIPQKIDNMLVAGKSIAVSHTAAAAYRVHSFEWSAGAAAGVTAAFSLEKGILPYELVDELPAREPNLEVLQLRLQQNANPIAFPGTSIFNSSWQNWK
;
A
#
# COMPACT_ATOMS: atom_id res chain seq x y z
N MET A 1 -16.23 8.63 60.83
CA MET A 1 -15.53 7.69 61.75
C MET A 1 -14.34 7.14 60.96
N SER A 2 -13.06 7.32 61.32
CA SER A 2 -12.35 7.01 62.60
C SER A 2 -12.18 5.50 62.79
N VAL A 3 -11.00 4.88 63.01
CA VAL A 3 -9.56 5.29 63.26
C VAL A 3 -8.63 4.24 62.55
N PHE A 4 -7.28 4.28 62.44
CA PHE A 4 -6.13 5.04 63.01
C PHE A 4 -5.32 5.75 61.86
N ARG A 5 -4.07 6.29 61.88
CA ARG A 5 -2.79 6.20 62.66
C ARG A 5 -1.97 4.90 62.45
N ALA A 6 -0.61 4.88 62.45
CA ALA A 6 0.43 5.91 62.70
C ALA A 6 1.63 5.78 61.69
N MET A 7 2.24 6.87 61.17
CA MET A 7 3.51 7.55 61.57
C MET A 7 4.80 6.68 61.56
N SER A 8 6.02 7.17 61.20
CA SER A 8 6.54 8.53 60.93
C SER A 8 7.70 8.52 59.89
N LYS A 9 7.89 9.54 59.02
CA LYS A 9 8.92 10.63 59.04
C LYS A 9 10.42 10.17 59.03
N LEU A 10 11.39 10.83 58.38
CA LEU A 10 11.48 12.16 57.71
C LEU A 10 12.58 12.20 56.58
N ILE A 11 12.75 13.35 55.93
CA ILE A 11 13.68 13.72 54.80
C ILE A 11 14.49 14.99 55.22
N PRO A 12 15.37 15.67 54.44
CA PRO A 12 16.19 15.37 53.23
C PRO A 12 17.73 15.65 53.45
N GLN A 13 18.68 15.57 52.49
CA GLN A 13 19.09 16.56 51.44
C GLN A 13 20.30 16.04 50.59
N SER A 14 20.81 16.85 49.64
CA SER A 14 21.91 16.58 48.66
C SER A 14 22.91 17.78 48.63
N PRO A 15 24.00 17.90 47.81
CA PRO A 15 24.64 16.97 46.83
C PRO A 15 26.23 16.99 46.79
N MET A 16 26.81 16.29 45.79
CA MET A 16 28.05 16.62 45.00
C MET A 16 29.52 16.28 45.43
N LYS A 17 30.34 15.89 44.40
CA LYS A 17 31.84 15.87 44.25
C LYS A 17 32.59 14.75 45.04
N LEU A 18 33.73 14.14 44.61
CA LEU A 18 34.74 14.40 43.55
C LEU A 18 35.67 13.15 43.25
N ARG A 19 36.36 13.10 42.08
CA ARG A 19 37.59 12.28 41.71
C ARG A 19 37.49 10.73 41.72
N GLN A 20 37.83 9.99 40.64
CA GLN A 20 39.14 9.71 39.97
C GLN A 20 40.13 8.80 40.75
N TYR A 21 40.53 7.66 40.16
CA TYR A 21 41.94 7.26 39.94
C TYR A 21 42.09 6.09 38.92
N LEU A 22 43.29 5.90 38.37
CA LEU A 22 43.68 4.87 37.38
C LEU A 22 44.69 3.84 37.96
N PHE A 23 45.12 2.89 37.09
CA PHE A 23 46.21 1.87 37.15
C PHE A 23 45.68 0.41 37.26
N LEU A 24 45.90 -0.56 36.35
CA LEU A 24 46.91 -0.95 35.32
C LEU A 24 47.88 -2.09 35.75
N LEU A 25 47.74 -3.23 35.05
CA LEU A 25 48.77 -4.23 34.66
C LEU A 25 49.55 -5.02 35.73
N LYS A 26 49.40 -6.36 35.71
CA LYS A 26 50.42 -7.34 35.22
C LYS A 26 49.98 -8.81 35.36
N GLY A 27 50.48 -9.68 34.48
CA GLY A 27 50.35 -11.15 34.56
C GLY A 27 50.54 -11.82 33.18
N ARG A 28 51.33 -12.89 33.06
CA ARG A 28 51.64 -13.55 31.77
C ARG A 28 51.39 -15.07 31.78
N SER A 29 50.81 -15.53 30.68
CA SER A 29 50.64 -16.90 30.17
C SER A 29 51.75 -17.93 30.49
N ILE A 30 51.34 -19.19 30.74
CA ILE A 30 52.11 -20.42 30.43
C ILE A 30 51.18 -21.51 29.82
N LEU A 31 51.65 -22.07 28.70
CA LEU A 31 51.34 -23.33 27.97
C LEU A 31 49.97 -24.06 28.06
N SER A 32 49.35 -24.14 26.88
CA SER A 32 49.07 -25.38 26.10
C SER A 32 48.27 -26.55 26.69
N LEU A 33 47.10 -26.81 26.09
CA LEU A 33 46.71 -28.15 25.65
C LEU A 33 45.79 -28.09 24.42
N THR A 34 46.23 -28.65 23.29
CA THR A 34 45.48 -28.67 22.02
C THR A 34 44.62 -29.92 21.90
N LEU A 35 43.29 -29.77 21.88
CA LEU A 35 42.39 -30.75 21.27
C LEU A 35 41.79 -30.16 20.00
N GLY A 36 41.98 -30.85 18.87
CA GLY A 36 41.43 -30.42 17.59
C GLY A 36 39.95 -30.78 17.50
N ILE A 37 39.07 -29.79 17.69
CA ILE A 37 37.69 -29.89 17.19
C ILE A 37 37.74 -29.46 15.72
N ILE A 38 37.62 -30.43 14.81
CA ILE A 38 37.31 -30.14 13.41
C ILE A 38 35.89 -29.60 13.39
N SER A 39 35.75 -28.29 13.25
CA SER A 39 34.44 -27.66 13.04
C SER A 39 33.85 -28.17 11.73
N ALA A 40 32.98 -29.17 11.84
CA ALA A 40 32.08 -29.54 10.77
C ALA A 40 31.15 -28.35 10.52
N ILE A 41 31.53 -27.49 9.57
CA ILE A 41 30.65 -26.49 8.98
C ILE A 41 29.62 -27.27 8.16
N GLY A 42 28.63 -27.83 8.86
CA GLY A 42 27.46 -28.42 8.24
C GLY A 42 26.85 -27.37 7.33
N SER A 43 26.78 -27.68 6.04
CA SER A 43 26.15 -26.79 5.07
C SER A 43 24.70 -26.60 5.50
N ILE A 44 24.37 -25.42 6.01
CA ILE A 44 23.00 -25.08 6.41
C ILE A 44 22.20 -24.95 5.11
N SER A 45 21.70 -26.09 4.63
CA SER A 45 20.73 -26.14 3.55
C SER A 45 19.54 -25.30 3.96
N PRO A 46 19.08 -24.34 3.13
CA PRO A 46 17.92 -23.54 3.46
C PRO A 46 16.71 -24.46 3.67
N VAL A 47 16.08 -24.35 4.84
CA VAL A 47 14.90 -25.15 5.20
C VAL A 47 13.69 -24.56 4.49
N PHE A 48 13.55 -24.89 3.21
CA PHE A 48 12.29 -24.74 2.50
C PHE A 48 11.35 -25.88 2.94
N ALA A 49 10.04 -25.61 3.01
CA ALA A 49 9.11 -26.71 2.88
C ALA A 49 9.10 -27.09 1.40
N GLU A 50 9.31 -28.37 1.09
CA GLU A 50 8.82 -28.86 -0.19
C GLU A 50 7.29 -28.90 -0.11
N PRO A 51 6.55 -28.39 -1.12
CA PRO A 51 5.10 -28.52 -1.13
C PRO A 51 4.70 -30.00 -0.99
N PRO A 52 3.57 -30.32 -0.33
CA PRO A 52 3.19 -31.70 0.03
C PRO A 52 2.95 -32.63 -1.17
N ARG A 53 3.06 -32.09 -2.39
CA ARG A 53 3.13 -32.79 -3.68
C ARG A 53 3.92 -31.92 -4.66
N ASN A 54 4.52 -32.54 -5.68
CA ASN A 54 5.22 -31.80 -6.74
C ASN A 54 4.32 -30.72 -7.40
N PRO A 55 4.88 -29.57 -7.82
CA PRO A 55 4.16 -28.59 -8.62
C PRO A 55 3.56 -29.20 -9.90
N ASP A 56 2.34 -28.81 -10.23
CA ASP A 56 1.62 -29.24 -11.44
C ASP A 56 2.20 -28.59 -12.71
N SER A 57 2.78 -27.40 -12.57
CA SER A 57 3.45 -26.70 -13.67
C SER A 57 4.65 -25.86 -13.18
N ALA A 58 5.54 -25.53 -14.12
CA ALA A 58 6.63 -24.59 -13.92
C ALA A 58 6.53 -23.46 -14.95
N GLU A 59 6.58 -22.21 -14.50
CA GLU A 59 6.27 -21.04 -15.30
C GLU A 59 7.44 -20.04 -15.32
N THR A 60 7.99 -19.81 -16.50
CA THR A 60 9.13 -18.90 -16.71
C THR A 60 8.70 -17.46 -16.98
N CYS A 61 9.34 -16.49 -16.32
CA CYS A 61 9.22 -15.07 -16.65
C CYS A 61 10.51 -14.28 -16.43
N ASP A 62 10.56 -13.09 -17.03
CA ASP A 62 11.62 -12.10 -16.80
C ASP A 62 11.26 -11.23 -15.55
N ILE A 63 9.95 -11.01 -15.33
CA ILE A 63 9.39 -10.29 -14.18
C ILE A 63 8.21 -11.10 -13.61
N LEU A 64 8.18 -11.31 -12.30
CA LEU A 64 6.99 -11.79 -11.56
C LEU A 64 6.38 -10.61 -10.80
N VAL A 65 5.09 -10.37 -10.98
CA VAL A 65 4.33 -9.33 -10.29
C VAL A 65 3.25 -10.00 -9.46
N ALA A 66 3.30 -9.81 -8.15
CA ALA A 66 2.27 -10.26 -7.22
C ALA A 66 1.30 -9.12 -6.91
N GLY A 67 0.00 -9.34 -7.13
CA GLY A 67 -1.05 -8.34 -7.00
C GLY A 67 -1.46 -7.76 -8.35
N GLY A 68 -2.74 -7.87 -8.69
CA GLY A 68 -3.34 -7.35 -9.92
C GLY A 68 -3.84 -5.90 -9.79
N GLY A 69 -3.54 -5.21 -8.68
CA GLY A 69 -3.92 -3.82 -8.42
C GLY A 69 -3.33 -2.82 -9.42
N LEU A 70 -3.63 -1.52 -9.27
CA LEU A 70 -3.14 -0.49 -10.22
C LEU A 70 -1.61 -0.44 -10.32
N ALA A 71 -0.91 -0.64 -9.20
CA ALA A 71 0.55 -0.75 -9.19
C ALA A 71 1.05 -1.99 -9.96
N GLY A 72 0.40 -3.15 -9.78
CA GLY A 72 0.77 -4.38 -10.48
C GLY A 72 0.50 -4.32 -11.98
N ALA A 73 -0.66 -3.78 -12.36
CA ALA A 73 -1.01 -3.53 -13.75
C ALA A 73 -0.07 -2.51 -14.41
N ALA A 74 0.30 -1.41 -13.74
CA ALA A 74 1.27 -0.45 -14.26
C ALA A 74 2.69 -1.04 -14.39
N THR A 75 3.09 -1.90 -13.45
CA THR A 75 4.34 -2.69 -13.52
C THR A 75 4.34 -3.58 -14.75
N ALA A 76 3.26 -4.34 -14.96
CA ALA A 76 3.10 -5.21 -16.12
C ALA A 76 3.07 -4.40 -17.43
N TYR A 77 2.33 -3.29 -17.48
CA TYR A 77 2.25 -2.42 -18.65
C TYR A 77 3.63 -1.93 -19.13
N GLU A 78 4.45 -1.40 -18.23
CA GLU A 78 5.81 -0.94 -18.59
C GLU A 78 6.77 -2.10 -18.91
N GLY A 79 6.70 -3.22 -18.17
CA GLY A 79 7.50 -4.41 -18.45
C GLY A 79 7.19 -5.02 -19.82
N LEU A 80 5.91 -5.09 -20.19
CA LEU A 80 5.44 -5.58 -21.49
C LEU A 80 5.82 -4.64 -22.64
N LEU A 81 5.74 -3.31 -22.44
CA LEU A 81 6.23 -2.33 -23.40
C LEU A 81 7.76 -2.40 -23.58
N ALA A 82 8.50 -2.82 -22.56
CA ALA A 82 9.93 -3.11 -22.62
C ALA A 82 10.26 -4.54 -23.12
N GLY A 83 9.31 -5.24 -23.75
CA GLY A 83 9.52 -6.55 -24.38
C GLY A 83 9.71 -7.73 -23.43
N ARG A 84 9.37 -7.58 -22.14
CA ARG A 84 9.58 -8.63 -21.12
C ARG A 84 8.43 -9.63 -21.05
N THR A 85 8.74 -10.82 -20.55
CA THR A 85 7.78 -11.85 -20.15
C THR A 85 7.35 -11.56 -18.72
N VAL A 86 6.09 -11.21 -18.51
CA VAL A 86 5.55 -10.83 -17.21
C VAL A 86 4.55 -11.89 -16.75
N CYS A 87 4.84 -12.56 -15.63
CA CYS A 87 3.82 -13.29 -14.89
C CYS A 87 3.13 -12.30 -13.93
N LEU A 88 1.80 -12.19 -14.02
CA LEU A 88 0.99 -11.35 -13.12
C LEU A 88 0.01 -12.25 -12.36
N THR A 89 0.13 -12.32 -11.04
CA THR A 89 -0.77 -13.07 -10.15
C THR A 89 -1.71 -12.14 -9.39
N GLU A 90 -2.94 -12.58 -9.13
CA GLU A 90 -3.97 -11.81 -8.43
C GLU A 90 -4.90 -12.78 -7.70
N ILE A 91 -5.29 -12.46 -6.45
CA ILE A 91 -6.15 -13.34 -5.63
C ILE A 91 -7.59 -13.41 -6.16
N THR A 92 -8.05 -12.38 -6.89
CA THR A 92 -9.35 -12.34 -7.55
C THR A 92 -9.28 -12.69 -9.04
N ASP A 93 -10.42 -12.69 -9.74
CA ASP A 93 -10.49 -12.86 -11.19
C ASP A 93 -10.18 -11.56 -11.99
N TRP A 94 -9.99 -10.40 -11.34
CA TRP A 94 -9.93 -9.09 -12.02
C TRP A 94 -8.65 -8.28 -11.73
N VAL A 95 -7.91 -7.90 -12.78
CA VAL A 95 -6.95 -6.77 -12.70
C VAL A 95 -7.65 -5.44 -12.41
N GLY A 96 -6.96 -4.55 -11.68
CA GLY A 96 -7.32 -3.15 -11.45
C GLY A 96 -7.48 -2.75 -9.98
N GLY A 97 -7.61 -3.70 -9.06
CA GLY A 97 -7.68 -3.43 -7.62
C GLY A 97 -8.76 -2.42 -7.28
N GLN A 98 -8.33 -1.23 -6.81
CA GLN A 98 -9.19 -0.07 -6.55
C GLN A 98 -10.28 0.14 -7.62
N ILE A 99 -9.91 0.22 -8.90
CA ILE A 99 -10.91 0.56 -9.96
C ILE A 99 -11.87 -0.59 -10.32
N SER A 100 -11.65 -1.80 -9.80
CA SER A 100 -12.34 -3.02 -10.24
C SER A 100 -12.69 -3.95 -9.09
N SER A 101 -11.79 -4.85 -8.67
CA SER A 101 -12.06 -5.89 -7.67
C SER A 101 -12.43 -5.35 -6.29
N GLN A 102 -12.01 -4.12 -5.97
CA GLN A 102 -12.32 -3.39 -4.73
C GLN A 102 -13.44 -2.35 -4.88
N GLY A 103 -13.95 -2.13 -6.10
CA GLY A 103 -15.11 -1.29 -6.38
C GLY A 103 -14.94 0.23 -6.20
N THR A 104 -13.79 0.76 -5.77
CA THR A 104 -13.47 2.20 -5.80
C THR A 104 -13.15 2.72 -7.22
N SER A 105 -14.07 2.41 -8.14
CA SER A 105 -14.19 2.77 -9.58
C SER A 105 -14.52 4.25 -9.83
N ALA A 106 -13.97 5.13 -8.99
CA ALA A 106 -14.07 6.57 -9.06
C ALA A 106 -12.68 7.15 -8.77
N LEU A 107 -12.07 7.85 -9.73
CA LEU A 107 -10.65 8.21 -9.66
C LEU A 107 -10.41 9.40 -8.72
N ASP A 108 -9.72 9.16 -7.61
CA ASP A 108 -9.46 10.18 -6.59
C ASP A 108 -8.24 11.02 -7.01
N GLU A 109 -8.50 12.21 -7.57
CA GLU A 109 -7.54 13.02 -8.33
C GLU A 109 -7.45 14.47 -7.86
N ARG A 110 -6.22 14.98 -7.66
CA ARG A 110 -6.01 16.43 -7.45
C ARG A 110 -6.33 17.24 -8.69
N GLU A 111 -6.97 18.38 -8.46
CA GLU A 111 -7.43 19.31 -9.48
C GLU A 111 -6.31 19.78 -10.42
N THR A 112 -5.12 20.11 -9.90
CA THR A 112 -3.97 20.52 -10.73
C THR A 112 -3.40 19.39 -11.58
N GLN A 113 -3.41 18.13 -11.11
CA GLN A 113 -3.05 16.99 -11.96
C GLN A 113 -4.10 16.73 -13.04
N ARG A 114 -5.38 16.85 -12.67
CA ARG A 114 -6.50 16.60 -13.60
C ARG A 114 -6.59 17.66 -14.69
N SER A 115 -6.46 18.95 -14.37
CA SER A 115 -6.58 20.05 -15.34
C SER A 115 -5.40 20.15 -16.30
N LEU A 116 -4.20 19.74 -15.86
CA LEU A 116 -2.99 19.69 -16.69
C LEU A 116 -2.70 18.30 -17.28
N LEU A 117 -3.56 17.30 -16.99
CA LEU A 117 -3.39 15.88 -17.33
C LEU A 117 -1.98 15.33 -17.01
N PHE A 118 -1.38 15.79 -15.90
CA PHE A 118 0.01 15.49 -15.56
C PHE A 118 0.11 14.17 -14.77
N TYR A 119 0.13 13.07 -15.52
CA TYR A 119 0.14 11.68 -15.04
C TYR A 119 1.04 10.79 -15.91
N PRO A 120 1.43 9.59 -15.43
CA PRO A 120 2.08 8.56 -16.25
C PRO A 120 1.28 8.16 -17.49
N ARG A 121 1.96 7.85 -18.62
CA ARG A 121 1.32 7.56 -19.91
C ARG A 121 0.21 6.51 -19.87
N GLY A 122 0.37 5.44 -19.09
CA GLY A 122 -0.60 4.36 -19.00
C GLY A 122 -1.87 4.75 -18.24
N TYR A 123 -1.75 5.65 -17.26
CA TYR A 123 -2.89 6.24 -16.55
C TYR A 123 -3.70 7.17 -17.47
N LEU A 124 -3.02 7.89 -18.37
CA LEU A 124 -3.68 8.66 -19.43
C LEU A 124 -4.36 7.76 -20.47
N GLU A 125 -3.74 6.64 -20.86
CA GLU A 125 -4.38 5.65 -21.74
C GLU A 125 -5.61 5.00 -21.07
N LEU A 126 -5.57 4.72 -19.77
CA LEU A 126 -6.71 4.26 -18.98
C LEU A 126 -7.86 5.28 -18.96
N ARG A 127 -7.58 6.55 -18.61
CA ARG A 127 -8.57 7.63 -18.62
C ARG A 127 -9.23 7.78 -19.99
N ARG A 128 -8.43 7.86 -21.06
CA ARG A 128 -8.93 7.95 -22.45
C ARG A 128 -9.85 6.79 -22.80
N ARG A 129 -9.49 5.54 -22.48
CA ARG A 129 -10.33 4.38 -22.83
C ARG A 129 -11.61 4.28 -22.00
N ILE A 130 -11.64 4.79 -20.77
CA ILE A 130 -12.88 4.95 -20.00
C ILE A 130 -13.79 5.97 -20.70
N GLU A 131 -13.24 7.11 -21.11
CA GLU A 131 -13.99 8.13 -21.85
C GLU A 131 -14.54 7.61 -23.19
N GLU A 132 -13.73 6.88 -23.96
CA GLU A 132 -14.14 6.26 -25.22
C GLU A 132 -15.22 5.18 -25.04
N HIS A 133 -15.17 4.41 -23.94
CA HIS A 133 -16.16 3.36 -23.67
C HIS A 133 -17.55 3.92 -23.36
N TYR A 134 -17.64 5.03 -22.62
CA TYR A 134 -18.92 5.62 -22.20
C TYR A 134 -19.32 6.90 -22.96
N GLY A 135 -18.46 7.39 -23.87
CA GLY A 135 -18.59 8.71 -24.49
C GLY A 135 -18.42 9.88 -23.51
N ARG A 136 -17.86 9.63 -22.31
CA ARG A 136 -17.53 10.60 -21.24
C ARG A 136 -16.81 9.89 -20.09
N LEU A 137 -15.95 10.59 -19.34
CA LEU A 137 -15.34 10.02 -18.12
C LEU A 137 -16.32 9.67 -16.98
N ASN A 138 -17.44 10.39 -16.85
CA ASN A 138 -18.38 10.27 -15.71
C ASN A 138 -19.82 9.89 -16.16
N PRO A 139 -20.07 8.64 -16.62
CA PRO A 139 -21.42 8.13 -16.96
C PRO A 139 -22.40 8.13 -15.79
N GLY A 140 -21.93 8.19 -14.55
CA GLY A 140 -22.77 8.28 -13.36
C GLY A 140 -23.17 9.70 -12.94
N GLY A 141 -22.40 10.71 -13.33
CA GLY A 141 -22.54 12.08 -12.80
C GLY A 141 -22.19 12.21 -11.31
N CYS A 142 -21.32 11.35 -10.79
CA CYS A 142 -20.86 11.41 -9.39
C CYS A 142 -20.25 12.77 -9.04
N TRP A 143 -20.31 13.17 -7.76
CA TRP A 143 -19.70 14.45 -7.33
C TRP A 143 -18.32 14.33 -6.69
N VAL A 144 -17.84 13.12 -6.32
CA VAL A 144 -16.47 12.97 -5.77
C VAL A 144 -15.38 13.14 -6.83
N SER A 145 -15.65 12.71 -8.07
CA SER A 145 -14.64 12.61 -9.12
C SER A 145 -15.20 13.06 -10.48
N TYR A 146 -14.27 13.35 -11.38
CA TYR A 146 -14.52 13.60 -12.79
C TYR A 146 -14.53 12.30 -13.62
N SER A 147 -14.24 11.16 -13.00
CA SER A 147 -14.31 9.83 -13.62
C SER A 147 -14.93 8.82 -12.63
N CYS A 148 -16.07 8.25 -12.99
CA CYS A 148 -16.84 7.29 -12.17
C CYS A 148 -17.59 6.32 -13.09
N PHE A 149 -17.26 5.03 -13.01
CA PHE A 149 -17.62 4.02 -14.02
C PHE A 149 -17.92 2.65 -13.39
N MET A 150 -18.34 1.66 -14.19
CA MET A 150 -18.65 0.32 -13.69
C MET A 150 -17.34 -0.47 -13.39
N PRO A 151 -17.19 -1.10 -12.20
CA PRO A 151 -15.95 -1.80 -11.84
C PRO A 151 -15.53 -2.91 -12.82
N TYR A 152 -16.50 -3.67 -13.35
CA TYR A 152 -16.21 -4.72 -14.34
C TYR A 152 -15.69 -4.15 -15.68
N ASP A 153 -16.07 -2.93 -16.07
CA ASP A 153 -15.54 -2.27 -17.27
C ASP A 153 -14.15 -1.71 -17.00
N GLY A 154 -13.90 -1.19 -15.78
CA GLY A 154 -12.55 -0.86 -15.31
C GLY A 154 -11.57 -2.03 -15.45
N HIS A 155 -12.00 -3.23 -15.05
CA HIS A 155 -11.24 -4.47 -15.28
C HIS A 155 -11.02 -4.75 -16.78
N LYS A 156 -12.08 -4.80 -17.59
CA LYS A 156 -12.00 -5.12 -19.04
C LYS A 156 -11.10 -4.14 -19.80
N ILE A 157 -11.26 -2.84 -19.56
CA ILE A 157 -10.48 -1.77 -20.19
C ILE A 157 -8.99 -1.93 -19.83
N LEU A 158 -8.67 -2.15 -18.56
CA LEU A 158 -7.30 -2.32 -18.11
C LEU A 158 -6.66 -3.61 -18.64
N PHE A 159 -7.39 -4.73 -18.68
CA PHE A 159 -6.90 -5.97 -19.25
C PHE A 159 -6.60 -5.83 -20.76
N ASN A 160 -7.45 -5.13 -21.50
CA ASN A 160 -7.20 -4.79 -22.91
C ASN A 160 -5.98 -3.87 -23.09
N ILE A 161 -5.73 -2.94 -22.16
CA ILE A 161 -4.49 -2.12 -22.14
C ILE A 161 -3.25 -3.00 -21.96
N LEU A 162 -3.29 -4.01 -21.09
CA LEU A 162 -2.17 -4.95 -20.90
C LEU A 162 -1.93 -5.84 -22.12
N GLN A 163 -2.99 -6.32 -22.76
CA GLN A 163 -2.88 -7.06 -24.03
C GLN A 163 -2.27 -6.19 -25.14
N ASP A 164 -2.67 -4.91 -25.23
CA ASP A 164 -2.07 -3.98 -26.18
C ASP A 164 -0.62 -3.63 -25.82
N ALA A 165 -0.25 -3.51 -24.55
CA ALA A 165 1.13 -3.32 -24.13
C ALA A 165 2.01 -4.50 -24.56
N ALA A 166 1.54 -5.74 -24.38
CA ALA A 166 2.21 -6.94 -24.86
C ALA A 166 2.43 -6.90 -26.39
N ARG A 167 1.38 -6.59 -27.16
CA ARG A 167 1.45 -6.46 -28.63
C ARG A 167 2.40 -5.34 -29.08
N LYS A 168 2.28 -4.14 -28.50
CA LYS A 168 3.09 -2.94 -28.82
C LYS A 168 4.59 -3.17 -28.55
N GLY A 169 4.92 -3.68 -27.36
CA GLY A 169 6.31 -3.90 -26.92
C GLY A 169 6.94 -5.22 -27.34
N LYS A 170 6.16 -6.13 -27.93
CA LYS A 170 6.53 -7.55 -28.17
C LYS A 170 6.82 -8.34 -26.87
N GLY A 171 6.30 -7.85 -25.74
CA GLY A 171 6.32 -8.55 -24.46
C GLY A 171 5.31 -9.71 -24.43
N THR A 172 5.36 -10.52 -23.38
CA THR A 172 4.46 -11.67 -23.18
C THR A 172 3.79 -11.58 -21.82
N LEU A 173 2.48 -11.38 -21.80
CA LEU A 173 1.68 -11.42 -20.58
C LEU A 173 1.27 -12.86 -20.28
N LYS A 174 1.63 -13.36 -19.10
CA LYS A 174 1.06 -14.56 -18.50
C LYS A 174 0.20 -14.13 -17.31
N TRP A 175 -1.11 -14.35 -17.42
CA TRP A 175 -2.10 -13.89 -16.44
C TRP A 175 -2.58 -15.05 -15.58
N PHE A 176 -2.46 -14.90 -14.27
CA PHE A 176 -2.82 -15.90 -13.26
C PHE A 176 -3.86 -15.32 -12.30
N PRO A 177 -5.15 -15.29 -12.71
CA PRO A 177 -6.25 -14.93 -11.82
C PRO A 177 -6.42 -16.00 -10.75
N ASN A 178 -7.07 -15.64 -9.63
CA ASN A 178 -7.36 -16.53 -8.51
C ASN A 178 -6.10 -17.28 -8.00
N THR A 179 -4.98 -16.57 -7.94
CA THR A 179 -3.64 -17.12 -7.67
C THR A 179 -2.93 -16.34 -6.58
N VAL A 180 -2.56 -17.05 -5.51
CA VAL A 180 -1.81 -16.50 -4.37
C VAL A 180 -0.37 -17.00 -4.37
N ILE A 181 0.58 -16.18 -3.93
CA ILE A 181 1.94 -16.64 -3.65
C ILE A 181 1.95 -17.30 -2.27
N LYS A 182 2.49 -18.52 -2.20
CA LYS A 182 2.46 -19.37 -1.02
C LYS A 182 3.83 -19.51 -0.36
N GLU A 183 4.90 -19.66 -1.15
CA GLU A 183 6.29 -19.75 -0.64
C GLU A 183 7.30 -19.11 -1.59
N LEU A 184 8.46 -18.71 -1.04
CA LEU A 184 9.59 -18.14 -1.78
C LEU A 184 10.86 -18.93 -1.48
N ALA A 185 11.54 -19.43 -2.52
CA ALA A 185 12.88 -19.99 -2.38
C ALA A 185 13.90 -18.85 -2.42
N ILE A 186 14.35 -18.40 -1.25
CA ILE A 186 15.28 -17.28 -1.09
C ILE A 186 16.69 -17.83 -0.79
N THR A 187 17.74 -17.22 -1.35
CA THR A 187 19.13 -17.58 -0.99
C THR A 187 19.41 -17.27 0.50
N PRO A 188 20.30 -18.06 1.16
CA PRO A 188 20.74 -17.75 2.52
C PRO A 188 21.30 -16.33 2.66
N ALA A 189 21.08 -15.71 3.82
CA ALA A 189 21.68 -14.43 4.15
C ALA A 189 23.22 -14.54 4.23
N VAL A 190 23.93 -13.54 3.73
CA VAL A 190 25.40 -13.50 3.78
C VAL A 190 25.83 -13.19 5.22
N ALA A 191 26.55 -14.11 5.84
CA ALA A 191 26.96 -13.98 7.24
C ALA A 191 27.74 -12.68 7.50
N GLY A 192 27.30 -11.90 8.49
CA GLY A 192 27.87 -10.59 8.81
C GLY A 192 27.28 -9.41 8.02
N ASN A 193 26.47 -9.65 6.99
CA ASN A 193 25.74 -8.60 6.28
C ASN A 193 24.28 -8.50 6.77
N ALA A 194 23.87 -7.29 7.18
CA ALA A 194 22.50 -7.00 7.59
C ALA A 194 21.59 -6.50 6.45
N VAL A 195 22.16 -6.16 5.29
CA VAL A 195 21.47 -5.45 4.19
C VAL A 195 21.88 -6.04 2.84
N GLY A 196 20.93 -6.65 2.13
CA GLY A 196 21.16 -7.32 0.86
C GLY A 196 21.86 -8.68 0.97
N GLY A 197 22.32 -9.18 -0.17
CA GLY A 197 22.89 -10.52 -0.36
C GLY A 197 21.87 -11.63 -0.59
N GLN A 198 20.57 -11.39 -0.40
CA GLN A 198 19.51 -12.37 -0.66
C GLN A 198 18.81 -12.14 -2.00
N GLN A 199 18.45 -13.23 -2.69
CA GLN A 199 17.67 -13.21 -3.92
C GLN A 199 16.60 -14.30 -3.89
N ILE A 200 15.40 -13.99 -4.40
CA ILE A 200 14.35 -14.98 -4.68
C ILE A 200 14.74 -15.73 -5.96
N LYS A 201 14.85 -17.06 -5.90
CA LYS A 201 15.21 -17.94 -7.03
C LYS A 201 14.02 -18.69 -7.63
N SER A 202 12.96 -18.89 -6.86
CA SER A 202 11.65 -19.33 -7.37
C SER A 202 10.54 -18.94 -6.40
N ALA A 203 9.30 -18.86 -6.88
CA ALA A 203 8.12 -18.72 -6.03
C ALA A 203 7.18 -19.92 -6.26
N ILE A 204 6.57 -20.44 -5.19
CA ILE A 204 5.45 -21.38 -5.27
C ILE A 204 4.16 -20.59 -5.12
N ALA A 205 3.22 -20.82 -6.02
CA ALA A 205 1.90 -20.21 -6.02
C ALA A 205 0.80 -21.28 -6.07
N ILE A 206 -0.36 -20.95 -5.52
CA ILE A 206 -1.57 -21.77 -5.57
C ILE A 206 -2.60 -21.02 -6.42
N GLN A 207 -2.90 -21.54 -7.61
CA GLN A 207 -4.05 -21.12 -8.40
C GLN A 207 -5.25 -22.00 -8.06
N HIS A 208 -6.41 -21.40 -7.80
CA HIS A 208 -7.63 -22.12 -7.45
C HIS A 208 -8.77 -21.88 -8.47
N LYS A 209 -9.62 -22.90 -8.63
CA LYS A 209 -10.85 -22.87 -9.44
C LYS A 209 -11.93 -23.72 -8.76
N PRO A 210 -13.22 -23.58 -9.10
CA PRO A 210 -14.27 -24.39 -8.50
C PRO A 210 -14.00 -25.90 -8.65
N ALA A 211 -14.34 -26.65 -7.62
CA ALA A 211 -14.43 -28.10 -7.68
C ALA A 211 -15.57 -28.55 -8.62
N ALA A 212 -15.64 -29.83 -8.93
CA ALA A 212 -16.73 -30.36 -9.75
C ALA A 212 -18.06 -30.24 -8.99
N ASN A 213 -19.10 -29.73 -9.66
CA ASN A 213 -20.45 -29.54 -9.12
C ASN A 213 -20.57 -28.54 -7.95
N THR A 214 -19.59 -27.65 -7.73
CA THR A 214 -19.70 -26.54 -6.77
C THR A 214 -20.14 -25.23 -7.44
N PRO A 215 -20.62 -24.23 -6.67
CA PRO A 215 -20.88 -22.90 -7.20
C PRO A 215 -19.63 -22.23 -7.79
N PRO A 216 -19.78 -21.31 -8.76
CA PRO A 216 -18.66 -20.58 -9.34
C PRO A 216 -17.95 -19.68 -8.31
N LEU A 217 -16.71 -19.27 -8.62
CA LEU A 217 -15.99 -18.29 -7.82
C LEU A 217 -16.80 -17.00 -7.67
N ASN A 218 -16.58 -16.27 -6.57
CA ASN A 218 -17.38 -15.12 -6.15
C ASN A 218 -18.83 -15.45 -5.74
N THR A 219 -19.15 -16.72 -5.44
CA THR A 219 -20.42 -17.08 -4.79
C THR A 219 -20.36 -16.79 -3.29
N GLU A 220 -19.41 -17.40 -2.61
CA GLU A 220 -19.07 -17.13 -1.20
C GLU A 220 -18.18 -15.88 -1.10
N THR A 221 -18.12 -15.27 0.08
CA THR A 221 -17.30 -14.07 0.34
C THR A 221 -15.83 -14.42 0.61
N LEU A 222 -14.94 -13.42 0.57
CA LEU A 222 -13.52 -13.62 0.82
C LEU A 222 -13.22 -14.20 2.21
N SER A 223 -13.94 -13.80 3.26
CA SER A 223 -13.79 -14.40 4.60
C SER A 223 -14.10 -15.90 4.65
N GLN A 224 -14.96 -16.40 3.75
CA GLN A 224 -15.30 -17.83 3.66
C GLN A 224 -14.27 -18.64 2.85
N THR A 225 -13.45 -17.98 2.01
CA THR A 225 -12.63 -18.65 0.99
C THR A 225 -11.13 -18.37 1.10
N ILE A 226 -10.71 -17.29 1.76
CA ILE A 226 -9.31 -16.84 1.78
C ILE A 226 -8.35 -17.91 2.29
N GLU A 227 -8.64 -18.53 3.44
CA GLU A 227 -7.77 -19.59 3.97
C GLU A 227 -7.67 -20.79 3.06
N ASP A 228 -8.75 -21.14 2.33
CA ASP A 228 -8.74 -22.26 1.41
C ASP A 228 -7.85 -21.96 0.20
N ALA A 229 -7.78 -20.71 -0.27
CA ALA A 229 -6.87 -20.30 -1.35
C ALA A 229 -5.38 -20.51 -1.01
N TYR A 230 -4.98 -20.46 0.27
CA TYR A 230 -3.59 -20.72 0.72
C TYR A 230 -3.31 -22.17 1.16
N ARG A 231 -4.29 -23.08 1.14
CA ARG A 231 -4.09 -24.51 1.46
C ARG A 231 -3.69 -25.29 0.20
N TYR A 232 -2.68 -26.16 0.29
CA TYR A 232 -2.13 -26.90 -0.86
C TYR A 232 -3.06 -27.99 -1.40
N GLU A 233 -3.94 -28.50 -0.55
CA GLU A 233 -4.81 -29.63 -0.78
C GLU A 233 -6.07 -29.21 -1.54
N ASN A 234 -6.55 -30.02 -2.48
CA ASN A 234 -7.90 -29.82 -3.04
C ASN A 234 -8.95 -29.88 -1.91
N SER A 235 -9.96 -29.03 -1.98
CA SER A 235 -10.99 -28.91 -0.96
C SER A 235 -12.39 -29.22 -1.53
N PRO A 236 -13.42 -29.35 -0.68
CA PRO A 236 -14.82 -29.41 -1.13
C PRO A 236 -15.29 -28.18 -1.91
N ARG A 237 -14.52 -27.09 -1.97
CA ARG A 237 -14.79 -25.87 -2.75
C ARG A 237 -13.96 -25.78 -4.02
N PHE A 238 -12.67 -26.08 -3.90
CA PHE A 238 -11.66 -25.71 -4.90
C PHE A 238 -10.77 -26.87 -5.35
N ASN A 239 -10.66 -27.00 -6.66
CA ASN A 239 -9.54 -27.68 -7.32
C ASN A 239 -8.37 -26.70 -7.42
N LYS A 240 -7.15 -27.14 -7.09
CA LYS A 240 -5.97 -26.28 -6.96
C LYS A 240 -4.81 -26.78 -7.82
N THR A 241 -4.11 -25.82 -8.41
CA THR A 241 -2.93 -26.03 -9.27
C THR A 241 -1.74 -25.35 -8.61
N ILE A 242 -0.72 -26.14 -8.26
CA ILE A 242 0.53 -25.65 -7.66
C ILE A 242 1.47 -25.25 -8.78
N ILE A 243 1.79 -23.96 -8.88
CA ILE A 243 2.61 -23.38 -9.94
C ILE A 243 3.96 -23.00 -9.34
N ARG A 244 5.07 -23.43 -9.96
CA ARG A 244 6.43 -22.98 -9.62
C ARG A 244 6.89 -21.90 -10.60
N PHE A 245 6.89 -20.65 -10.18
CA PHE A 245 7.49 -19.56 -10.94
C PHE A 245 9.02 -19.57 -10.83
N ILE A 246 9.69 -19.41 -11.96
CA ILE A 246 11.16 -19.43 -12.09
C ILE A 246 11.63 -18.35 -13.06
N PRO A 247 12.89 -17.87 -12.95
CA PRO A 247 13.50 -17.02 -13.96
C PRO A 247 13.49 -17.71 -15.34
N LYS A 248 13.16 -16.94 -16.36
CA LYS A 248 13.32 -17.34 -17.75
C LYS A 248 14.82 -17.44 -18.06
N SER A 249 15.30 -18.68 -18.26
CA SER A 249 16.71 -18.93 -18.56
C SER A 249 17.21 -18.05 -19.72
N SER A 250 18.36 -17.42 -19.53
CA SER A 250 18.98 -16.50 -20.49
C SER A 250 19.44 -17.27 -21.75
N GLY A 251 18.53 -17.39 -22.73
CA GLY A 251 18.67 -18.16 -23.96
C GLY A 251 19.70 -17.65 -24.97
N THR A 252 20.76 -17.00 -24.50
CA THR A 252 21.88 -16.49 -25.30
C THR A 252 23.15 -17.24 -24.89
N PRO A 253 23.56 -18.28 -25.65
CA PRO A 253 24.91 -18.83 -25.52
C PRO A 253 25.93 -17.71 -25.74
N PRO A 254 27.06 -17.66 -25.01
CA PRO A 254 28.11 -16.68 -25.27
C PRO A 254 28.63 -16.89 -26.69
N ASN A 255 28.40 -15.90 -27.57
CA ASN A 255 28.56 -16.03 -29.02
C ASN A 255 29.99 -16.46 -29.42
N PRO A 256 30.21 -17.73 -29.82
CA PRO A 256 31.54 -18.30 -29.94
C PRO A 256 32.11 -18.08 -31.35
N ARG A 257 32.14 -16.80 -31.80
CA ARG A 257 32.60 -16.42 -33.14
C ARG A 257 33.06 -14.96 -33.24
N ARG A 258 34.18 -14.66 -32.56
CA ARG A 258 35.08 -13.55 -32.91
C ARG A 258 36.52 -13.80 -32.45
N GLU A 259 37.07 -14.95 -32.84
CA GLU A 259 38.52 -15.14 -32.86
C GLU A 259 39.12 -14.23 -33.94
N GLY A 260 39.61 -13.08 -33.51
CA GLY A 260 40.37 -12.13 -34.32
C GLY A 260 41.44 -11.53 -33.40
N ASN A 261 42.71 -11.75 -33.75
CA ASN A 261 43.83 -11.48 -32.84
C ASN A 261 43.89 -10.02 -32.39
N SER A 262 43.65 -9.79 -31.10
CA SER A 262 43.90 -8.52 -30.42
C SER A 262 44.47 -8.79 -29.03
N THR A 263 45.76 -8.50 -28.84
CA THR A 263 46.48 -8.71 -27.57
C THR A 263 46.21 -7.57 -26.60
N SER A 264 45.01 -7.53 -26.04
CA SER A 264 44.62 -6.58 -24.98
C SER A 264 43.64 -7.24 -24.00
N SER A 265 44.08 -7.39 -22.75
CA SER A 265 43.36 -7.68 -21.49
C SER A 265 42.06 -8.54 -21.53
N PRO A 266 41.95 -9.61 -20.72
CA PRO A 266 40.72 -10.41 -20.63
C PRO A 266 39.49 -9.53 -20.31
N PRO A 267 38.36 -9.69 -21.03
CA PRO A 267 37.10 -9.05 -20.63
C PRO A 267 36.65 -9.63 -19.28
N THR A 268 36.68 -8.82 -18.22
CA THR A 268 36.15 -9.23 -16.92
C THR A 268 34.64 -9.46 -17.04
N ALA A 269 34.20 -10.68 -16.75
CA ALA A 269 32.81 -11.06 -16.90
C ALA A 269 31.92 -10.33 -15.87
N LYS A 270 31.22 -9.27 -16.30
CA LYS A 270 30.21 -8.59 -15.48
C LYS A 270 28.99 -9.51 -15.25
N ARG A 271 29.07 -10.33 -14.21
CA ARG A 271 27.95 -11.03 -13.57
C ARG A 271 27.68 -10.32 -12.23
N GLY A 272 26.54 -9.64 -12.09
CA GLY A 272 26.15 -8.92 -10.87
C GLY A 272 24.63 -8.96 -10.62
N GLY A 273 23.84 -8.56 -11.61
CA GLY A 273 22.38 -8.57 -11.57
C GLY A 273 21.73 -9.97 -11.48
N ALA A 274 20.42 -9.98 -11.27
CA ALA A 274 19.62 -11.18 -11.12
C ALA A 274 19.00 -11.69 -12.43
N ASP A 275 18.69 -12.99 -12.45
CA ASP A 275 18.07 -13.71 -13.59
C ASP A 275 16.61 -13.27 -13.88
N TRP A 276 15.95 -12.68 -12.88
CA TRP A 276 14.59 -12.15 -12.90
C TRP A 276 14.36 -11.19 -11.72
N TYR A 277 13.30 -10.40 -11.76
CA TYR A 277 12.86 -9.54 -10.64
C TYR A 277 11.45 -9.88 -10.19
N VAL A 278 11.23 -9.82 -8.88
CA VAL A 278 9.92 -10.01 -8.24
C VAL A 278 9.42 -8.66 -7.74
N VAL A 279 8.17 -8.32 -8.04
CA VAL A 279 7.54 -7.07 -7.61
C VAL A 279 6.36 -7.39 -6.70
N ASP A 280 6.43 -6.93 -5.44
CA ASP A 280 5.25 -6.88 -4.57
C ASP A 280 4.44 -5.63 -4.92
N ALA A 281 3.27 -5.86 -5.52
CA ALA A 281 2.24 -4.86 -5.76
C ALA A 281 0.89 -5.33 -5.16
N THR A 282 0.96 -6.19 -4.14
CA THR A 282 -0.22 -6.63 -3.38
C THR A 282 -0.74 -5.50 -2.50
N GLU A 283 -2.03 -5.54 -2.20
CA GLU A 283 -2.73 -4.46 -1.50
C GLU A 283 -2.31 -4.30 -0.02
N THR A 284 -1.59 -5.28 0.53
CA THR A 284 -1.26 -5.37 1.96
C THR A 284 0.22 -5.68 2.23
N GLY A 285 1.04 -5.83 1.20
CA GLY A 285 2.45 -6.22 1.32
C GLY A 285 2.61 -7.68 1.75
N GLU A 286 2.02 -8.62 1.00
CA GLU A 286 2.07 -10.04 1.31
C GLU A 286 3.48 -10.63 1.17
N LEU A 287 4.20 -10.30 0.10
CA LEU A 287 5.54 -10.86 -0.16
C LEU A 287 6.54 -10.32 0.87
N ILE A 288 6.34 -9.08 1.33
CA ILE A 288 7.06 -8.46 2.44
C ILE A 288 6.89 -9.25 3.74
N GLY A 289 5.66 -9.69 4.05
CA GLY A 289 5.36 -10.52 5.22
C GLY A 289 5.90 -11.95 5.09
N LEU A 290 5.62 -12.61 3.95
CA LEU A 290 6.07 -13.96 3.62
C LEU A 290 7.61 -14.09 3.61
N ALA A 291 8.33 -13.05 3.21
CA ALA A 291 9.79 -13.04 3.17
C ALA A 291 10.47 -12.53 4.45
N ASP A 292 9.70 -12.22 5.51
CA ASP A 292 10.17 -11.59 6.75
C ASP A 292 11.09 -10.36 6.52
N VAL A 293 10.73 -9.51 5.55
CA VAL A 293 11.45 -8.26 5.27
C VAL A 293 11.10 -7.23 6.35
N PRO A 294 12.03 -6.39 6.85
CA PRO A 294 11.71 -5.38 7.85
C PRO A 294 10.65 -4.39 7.34
N TYR A 295 9.55 -4.25 8.07
CA TYR A 295 8.41 -3.39 7.74
C TYR A 295 7.86 -2.66 8.97
N ARG A 296 7.06 -1.61 8.72
CA ARG A 296 6.19 -0.95 9.69
C ARG A 296 4.73 -1.17 9.32
N LEU A 297 3.85 -1.04 10.31
CA LEU A 297 2.40 -1.26 10.20
C LEU A 297 1.71 -0.35 11.22
N GLY A 298 0.49 0.10 10.92
CA GLY A 298 -0.27 0.98 11.81
C GLY A 298 0.37 2.35 11.99
N ILE A 299 0.21 2.96 13.16
CA ILE A 299 0.73 4.28 13.50
C ILE A 299 2.23 4.20 13.80
N ASP A 300 3.03 5.06 13.17
CA ASP A 300 4.47 5.20 13.46
C ASP A 300 4.72 6.04 14.72
N PRO A 301 5.86 5.85 15.43
CA PRO A 301 6.20 6.65 16.61
C PRO A 301 6.36 8.13 16.29
N ARG A 302 5.84 9.00 17.17
CA ARG A 302 6.09 10.44 17.13
C ARG A 302 7.59 10.72 17.17
N SER A 303 8.03 11.62 16.30
CA SER A 303 9.44 11.98 16.14
C SER A 303 9.55 13.34 15.46
N PRO A 304 10.77 13.92 15.33
CA PRO A 304 11.01 15.11 14.52
C PRO A 304 10.64 14.98 13.02
N LEU A 305 10.40 13.76 12.53
CA LEU A 305 10.03 13.47 11.14
C LEU A 305 8.54 13.11 10.99
N GLU A 306 7.93 12.54 12.03
CA GLU A 306 6.50 12.24 12.14
C GLU A 306 5.87 13.00 13.34
N PRO A 307 5.93 14.35 13.35
CA PRO A 307 5.58 15.16 14.52
C PRO A 307 4.09 15.16 14.86
N SER A 308 3.20 14.88 13.89
CA SER A 308 1.76 14.80 14.11
C SER A 308 1.27 13.43 14.63
N SER A 309 2.14 12.43 14.82
CA SER A 309 1.70 11.11 15.29
C SER A 309 1.04 11.20 16.68
N PRO A 310 -0.13 10.55 16.89
CA PRO A 310 -0.78 10.52 18.19
C PRO A 310 -0.02 9.64 19.21
N SER A 311 0.77 8.66 18.76
CA SER A 311 1.46 7.71 19.66
C SER A 311 2.96 8.02 19.79
N PRO A 312 3.46 8.28 21.02
CA PRO A 312 4.91 8.37 21.28
C PRO A 312 5.70 7.10 20.94
N THR A 313 5.05 5.94 20.91
CA THR A 313 5.69 4.63 20.69
C THR A 313 5.23 3.91 19.43
N GLY A 314 4.36 4.53 18.63
CA GLY A 314 3.62 3.86 17.55
C GLY A 314 2.47 2.97 18.06
N ASP A 315 1.70 2.38 17.14
CA ASP A 315 0.72 1.33 17.40
C ASP A 315 0.47 0.51 16.12
N ALA A 316 0.95 -0.73 16.09
CA ALA A 316 0.86 -1.62 14.93
C ALA A 316 -0.53 -2.20 14.65
N TYR A 317 -1.50 -2.02 15.56
CA TYR A 317 -2.87 -2.50 15.41
C TYR A 317 -3.81 -1.44 14.82
N CYS A 318 -3.41 -0.16 14.86
CA CYS A 318 -4.16 0.96 14.30
C CYS A 318 -3.79 1.24 12.83
N THR A 319 -4.09 0.29 11.94
CA THR A 319 -4.10 0.55 10.49
C THR A 319 -5.31 1.40 10.10
N GLN A 320 -5.21 2.20 9.03
CA GLN A 320 -6.38 2.86 8.44
C GLN A 320 -7.46 1.88 8.01
N GLY A 321 -8.71 2.34 8.06
CA GLY A 321 -9.90 1.54 7.74
C GLY A 321 -9.91 0.94 6.33
N PHE A 322 -10.54 -0.22 6.20
CA PHE A 322 -10.77 -0.91 4.92
C PHE A 322 -12.27 -0.97 4.61
N THR A 323 -12.64 -1.13 3.33
CA THR A 323 -14.05 -1.03 2.90
C THR A 323 -14.45 -2.20 2.02
N TYR A 324 -15.49 -2.94 2.39
CA TYR A 324 -16.22 -3.73 1.38
C TYR A 324 -17.23 -2.83 0.69
N THR A 325 -16.93 -2.45 -0.55
CA THR A 325 -17.87 -1.64 -1.34
C THR A 325 -19.00 -2.52 -1.87
N PHE A 326 -20.17 -1.93 -2.12
CA PHE A 326 -21.30 -2.61 -2.72
C PHE A 326 -22.10 -1.65 -3.58
N ALA A 327 -22.78 -2.18 -4.60
CA ALA A 327 -23.64 -1.39 -5.45
C ALA A 327 -25.11 -1.46 -4.98
N MET A 328 -25.79 -0.32 -4.99
CA MET A 328 -27.25 -0.26 -4.91
C MET A 328 -27.82 0.46 -6.14
N GLN A 329 -29.04 0.08 -6.53
CA GLN A 329 -29.79 0.68 -7.62
C GLN A 329 -31.08 1.31 -7.12
N ALA A 330 -31.37 2.53 -7.57
CA ALA A 330 -32.63 3.19 -7.29
C ALA A 330 -33.79 2.52 -8.04
N THR A 331 -34.94 2.37 -7.39
CA THR A 331 -36.14 1.72 -7.92
C THR A 331 -37.31 2.70 -8.00
N LYS A 332 -38.28 2.45 -8.89
CA LYS A 332 -39.49 3.29 -9.00
C LYS A 332 -40.36 3.13 -7.76
N GLU A 333 -40.70 1.88 -7.44
CA GLU A 333 -41.49 1.52 -6.27
C GLU A 333 -40.58 1.22 -5.06
N PRO A 334 -41.05 1.44 -3.81
CA PRO A 334 -40.33 1.03 -2.61
C PRO A 334 -40.11 -0.50 -2.61
N GLN A 335 -39.01 -0.93 -2.01
CA GLN A 335 -38.61 -2.33 -1.88
C GLN A 335 -38.79 -2.81 -0.44
N GLN A 336 -39.09 -4.09 -0.26
CA GLN A 336 -39.09 -4.71 1.06
C GLN A 336 -37.68 -5.24 1.36
N HIS A 337 -37.17 -4.92 2.54
CA HIS A 337 -35.86 -5.40 3.01
C HIS A 337 -36.05 -6.23 4.28
N GLN A 338 -35.49 -7.44 4.29
CA GLN A 338 -35.36 -8.23 5.51
C GLN A 338 -34.22 -7.65 6.35
N VAL A 339 -34.40 -7.58 7.66
CA VAL A 339 -33.33 -7.17 8.58
C VAL A 339 -32.26 -8.27 8.63
N PRO A 340 -30.97 -7.96 8.36
CA PRO A 340 -29.89 -8.92 8.56
C PRO A 340 -29.82 -9.35 10.03
N SER A 341 -29.58 -10.63 10.30
CA SER A 341 -29.48 -11.16 11.68
C SER A 341 -28.43 -10.43 12.53
N PHE A 342 -27.32 -10.03 11.91
CA PHE A 342 -26.23 -9.27 12.51
C PHE A 342 -26.48 -7.75 12.59
N TYR A 343 -27.58 -7.21 12.03
CA TYR A 343 -27.76 -5.76 11.89
C TYR A 343 -27.68 -5.01 13.23
N GLN A 344 -28.26 -5.57 14.31
CA GLN A 344 -28.26 -4.91 15.63
C GLN A 344 -26.88 -4.82 16.27
N GLN A 345 -25.89 -5.63 15.85
CA GLN A 345 -24.50 -5.50 16.29
C GLN A 345 -23.87 -4.22 15.72
N TYR A 346 -24.08 -3.95 14.43
CA TYR A 346 -23.44 -2.83 13.73
C TYR A 346 -24.31 -1.55 13.67
N ALA A 347 -25.61 -1.63 13.99
CA ALA A 347 -26.51 -0.47 14.04
C ALA A 347 -26.02 0.72 14.90
N PRO A 348 -25.28 0.53 16.01
CA PRO A 348 -24.69 1.63 16.78
C PRO A 348 -23.51 2.34 16.11
N TYR A 349 -22.99 1.82 14.99
CA TYR A 349 -21.86 2.40 14.25
C TYR A 349 -22.31 3.45 13.23
N TYR A 350 -23.41 3.21 12.50
CA TYR A 350 -23.71 3.93 11.26
C TYR A 350 -24.11 5.39 11.47
N SER A 351 -23.57 6.27 10.62
CA SER A 351 -23.85 7.71 10.63
C SER A 351 -23.59 8.37 9.28
N TYR A 352 -24.26 9.50 9.03
CA TYR A 352 -23.87 10.46 7.99
C TYR A 352 -22.59 11.26 8.34
N GLU A 353 -21.92 10.97 9.45
CA GLU A 353 -20.70 11.62 10.01
C GLU A 353 -20.93 13.06 10.50
N LEU A 354 -21.51 13.93 9.67
CA LEU A 354 -21.71 15.35 9.97
C LEU A 354 -23.09 15.84 9.51
N GLN A 355 -23.69 16.78 10.24
CA GLN A 355 -24.95 17.42 9.85
C GLN A 355 -24.90 18.08 8.46
N ARG A 356 -23.71 18.51 8.00
CA ARG A 356 -23.52 19.03 6.63
C ARG A 356 -23.59 17.95 5.55
N LEU A 357 -23.41 16.68 5.89
CA LEU A 357 -23.45 15.51 5.00
C LEU A 357 -24.74 14.69 5.12
N ALA A 358 -25.57 14.95 6.13
CA ALA A 358 -26.84 14.26 6.41
C ALA A 358 -27.91 14.45 5.31
N SER A 359 -27.76 13.69 4.21
CA SER A 359 -28.66 13.68 3.06
C SER A 359 -28.47 12.40 2.25
N PHE A 360 -29.55 11.65 2.03
CA PHE A 360 -29.49 10.44 1.21
C PHE A 360 -29.11 10.73 -0.26
N PRO A 361 -29.66 11.76 -0.94
CA PRO A 361 -29.15 12.18 -2.25
C PRO A 361 -27.66 12.48 -2.30
N LEU A 362 -27.09 13.11 -1.26
CA LEU A 362 -25.66 13.39 -1.19
C LEU A 362 -24.84 12.09 -1.13
N VAL A 363 -25.20 11.14 -0.26
CA VAL A 363 -24.50 9.85 -0.15
C VAL A 363 -24.70 9.00 -1.41
N PHE A 364 -25.93 8.86 -1.91
CA PHE A 364 -26.21 8.11 -3.14
C PHE A 364 -25.45 8.68 -4.34
N THR A 365 -25.31 10.01 -4.46
CA THR A 365 -24.62 10.61 -5.61
C THR A 365 -23.10 10.76 -5.43
N TYR A 366 -22.54 10.41 -4.27
CA TYR A 366 -21.11 10.49 -3.97
C TYR A 366 -20.27 9.70 -4.98
N ARG A 367 -20.56 8.39 -5.12
CA ARG A 367 -19.98 7.50 -6.13
C ARG A 367 -21.08 6.84 -6.96
N GLN A 368 -21.96 7.66 -7.53
CA GLN A 368 -22.89 7.22 -8.59
C GLN A 368 -22.08 6.78 -9.81
N ILE A 369 -22.15 5.50 -10.19
CA ILE A 369 -21.39 4.92 -11.31
C ILE A 369 -22.20 4.83 -12.61
N ARG A 370 -23.53 4.96 -12.51
CA ARG A 370 -24.44 5.03 -13.67
C ARG A 370 -25.63 5.93 -13.40
N SER A 371 -25.98 6.77 -14.37
CA SER A 371 -27.27 7.47 -14.40
C SER A 371 -28.08 7.12 -15.65
N MET A 372 -29.40 7.11 -15.50
CA MET A 372 -30.38 6.98 -16.58
C MET A 372 -30.74 8.35 -17.20
N ARG A 373 -30.21 9.45 -16.65
CA ARG A 373 -30.29 10.83 -17.18
C ARG A 373 -28.90 11.51 -17.15
N PRO A 374 -27.86 10.93 -17.79
CA PRO A 374 -26.48 11.40 -17.66
C PRO A 374 -26.23 12.78 -18.31
N ASP A 375 -27.12 13.22 -19.20
CA ASP A 375 -27.08 14.53 -19.87
C ASP A 375 -27.89 15.62 -19.15
N GLN A 376 -28.66 15.25 -18.12
CA GLN A 376 -29.50 16.21 -17.42
C GLN A 376 -28.67 17.07 -16.46
N LYS A 377 -28.69 18.38 -16.67
CA LYS A 377 -28.01 19.35 -15.80
C LYS A 377 -28.45 19.18 -14.34
N ARG A 378 -27.49 18.91 -13.46
CA ARG A 378 -27.67 18.76 -12.01
C ARG A 378 -27.65 20.13 -11.31
N PRO A 379 -28.24 20.26 -10.11
CA PRO A 379 -28.05 21.43 -9.24
C PRO A 379 -26.57 21.65 -8.87
N SER A 380 -26.28 22.75 -8.16
CA SER A 380 -24.95 22.98 -7.55
C SER A 380 -24.76 22.24 -6.22
N ASP A 381 -25.85 21.88 -5.54
CA ASP A 381 -25.84 21.19 -4.24
C ASP A 381 -26.13 19.68 -4.41
N PRO A 382 -25.19 18.79 -4.07
CA PRO A 382 -25.39 17.33 -4.09
C PRO A 382 -26.61 16.83 -3.30
N LYS A 383 -27.06 17.55 -2.28
CA LYS A 383 -28.26 17.18 -1.49
C LYS A 383 -29.56 17.28 -2.30
N GLN A 384 -29.52 18.00 -3.41
CA GLN A 384 -30.65 18.26 -4.30
C GLN A 384 -30.53 17.47 -5.62
N PHE A 385 -29.49 16.63 -5.78
CA PHE A 385 -29.31 15.87 -7.00
C PHE A 385 -30.46 14.85 -7.16
N PRO A 386 -31.15 14.85 -8.32
CA PRO A 386 -32.22 13.90 -8.58
C PRO A 386 -31.65 12.50 -8.79
N ILE A 387 -32.31 11.50 -8.19
CA ILE A 387 -32.04 10.07 -8.38
C ILE A 387 -33.15 9.50 -9.26
N TYR A 388 -32.77 8.80 -10.34
CA TYR A 388 -33.75 8.19 -11.26
C TYR A 388 -33.83 6.67 -11.08
N PRO A 389 -35.01 6.05 -11.22
CA PRO A 389 -35.13 4.60 -11.27
C PRO A 389 -34.21 3.99 -12.33
N GLY A 390 -33.34 3.07 -11.91
CA GLY A 390 -32.29 2.46 -12.72
C GLY A 390 -30.88 3.03 -12.48
N ASP A 391 -30.75 4.21 -11.87
CA ASP A 391 -29.45 4.77 -11.43
C ASP A 391 -28.72 3.82 -10.48
N ILE A 392 -27.40 3.70 -10.60
CA ILE A 392 -26.57 2.79 -9.77
C ILE A 392 -25.49 3.58 -9.04
N SER A 393 -25.37 3.33 -7.74
CA SER A 393 -24.36 3.95 -6.86
C SER A 393 -23.56 2.91 -6.08
N MET A 394 -22.25 3.11 -6.04
CA MET A 394 -21.30 2.30 -5.28
C MET A 394 -21.02 2.94 -3.93
N GLN A 395 -21.14 2.18 -2.84
CA GLN A 395 -21.00 2.72 -1.48
C GLN A 395 -19.57 2.59 -0.95
N ASN A 396 -19.05 3.69 -0.43
CA ASN A 396 -17.84 3.81 0.38
C ASN A 396 -18.03 5.05 1.26
N TRP A 397 -18.07 4.87 2.59
CA TRP A 397 -18.43 5.94 3.53
C TRP A 397 -17.81 5.71 4.93
N THR A 398 -17.22 6.76 5.51
CA THR A 398 -16.37 6.70 6.73
C THR A 398 -17.06 6.10 7.96
N TRP A 399 -18.30 6.51 8.19
CA TRP A 399 -19.18 6.00 9.26
C TRP A 399 -20.28 5.10 8.66
N GLY A 400 -19.94 4.40 7.59
CA GLY A 400 -20.81 3.46 6.89
C GLY A 400 -20.14 2.10 6.76
N ASN A 401 -19.77 1.74 5.53
CA ASN A 401 -19.17 0.44 5.22
C ASN A 401 -17.64 0.37 5.39
N ASP A 402 -16.98 1.45 5.79
CA ASP A 402 -15.60 1.41 6.30
C ASP A 402 -15.55 0.66 7.64
N TYR A 403 -14.78 -0.42 7.73
CA TYR A 403 -14.49 -1.10 8.99
C TYR A 403 -13.11 -0.66 9.52
N ARG A 404 -13.05 -0.29 10.80
CA ARG A 404 -11.96 0.52 11.38
C ARG A 404 -11.35 -0.10 12.66
N PRO A 405 -10.82 -1.35 12.58
CA PRO A 405 -10.23 -2.03 13.72
C PRO A 405 -8.99 -1.31 14.26
N GLY A 406 -8.74 -1.40 15.56
CA GLY A 406 -7.62 -0.73 16.23
C GLY A 406 -7.00 -1.51 17.39
N SER A 407 -7.23 -2.82 17.48
CA SER A 407 -6.86 -3.66 18.62
C SER A 407 -6.21 -4.98 18.18
N ALA A 408 -5.39 -5.58 19.05
CA ALA A 408 -4.73 -6.86 18.78
C ALA A 408 -5.70 -8.05 18.61
N GLN A 409 -6.95 -7.88 19.03
CA GLN A 409 -8.04 -8.84 18.90
C GLN A 409 -8.72 -8.76 17.52
N ASP A 410 -8.67 -7.59 16.86
CA ASP A 410 -9.55 -7.26 15.73
C ASP A 410 -8.80 -6.69 14.50
N ASN A 411 -7.51 -6.40 14.61
CA ASN A 411 -6.69 -5.90 13.48
C ASN A 411 -6.74 -6.85 12.28
N LEU A 412 -6.97 -6.28 11.09
CA LEU A 412 -7.09 -7.04 9.84
C LEU A 412 -5.74 -7.60 9.38
N ILE A 413 -4.71 -6.75 9.32
CA ILE A 413 -3.37 -7.15 8.90
C ILE A 413 -2.61 -7.65 10.13
N TYR A 414 -2.17 -8.91 10.14
CA TYR A 414 -1.41 -9.46 11.26
C TYR A 414 -0.04 -8.77 11.40
N THR A 415 0.33 -8.43 12.63
CA THR A 415 1.68 -7.96 12.99
C THR A 415 2.70 -9.09 12.84
N ARG A 416 4.00 -8.79 12.90
CA ARG A 416 5.05 -9.82 12.74
C ARG A 416 4.99 -10.87 13.84
N GLU A 417 4.63 -10.46 15.04
CA GLU A 417 4.46 -11.27 16.25
C GLU A 417 3.28 -12.24 16.03
N GLN A 418 2.14 -11.72 15.59
CA GLN A 418 0.95 -12.54 15.29
C GLN A 418 1.19 -13.51 14.11
N LEU A 419 2.00 -13.13 13.12
CA LEU A 419 2.43 -14.05 12.04
C LEU A 419 3.37 -15.16 12.57
N ALA A 420 4.23 -14.87 13.55
CA ALA A 420 5.08 -15.86 14.19
C ALA A 420 4.26 -16.82 15.09
N GLU A 421 3.38 -16.27 15.92
CA GLU A 421 2.48 -17.01 16.82
C GLU A 421 1.51 -17.93 16.07
N SER A 422 0.96 -17.48 14.94
CA SER A 422 0.10 -18.29 14.07
C SER A 422 0.87 -19.25 13.14
N GLY A 423 2.20 -19.28 13.22
CA GLY A 423 3.06 -20.15 12.39
C GLY A 423 3.17 -19.72 10.92
N GLN A 424 2.61 -18.58 10.52
CA GLN A 424 2.64 -18.10 9.13
C GLN A 424 4.03 -17.69 8.63
N LEU A 425 4.99 -17.43 9.53
CA LEU A 425 6.40 -17.23 9.18
C LEU A 425 7.20 -18.55 9.07
N GLN A 426 6.59 -19.71 9.31
CA GLN A 426 7.24 -21.00 9.09
C GLN A 426 7.12 -21.43 7.62
N PRO A 427 8.06 -22.22 7.08
CA PRO A 427 7.96 -22.77 5.73
C PRO A 427 6.64 -23.54 5.54
N GLY A 428 5.99 -23.37 4.39
CA GLY A 428 4.62 -23.85 4.11
C GLY A 428 3.48 -23.19 4.91
N GLY A 429 3.78 -22.37 5.93
CA GLY A 429 2.82 -21.84 6.89
C GLY A 429 1.98 -20.65 6.44
N TRP A 430 2.39 -19.91 5.40
CA TRP A 430 1.77 -18.63 5.00
C TRP A 430 0.29 -18.76 4.60
N MET A 431 -0.57 -17.87 5.13
CA MET A 431 -2.03 -17.83 4.87
C MET A 431 -2.51 -16.43 4.45
N GLY A 432 -1.68 -15.67 3.73
CA GLY A 432 -1.98 -14.29 3.31
C GLY A 432 -1.80 -13.21 4.39
N GLY A 433 -1.60 -13.62 5.66
CA GLY A 433 -1.32 -12.70 6.75
C GLY A 433 -2.46 -11.74 7.10
N LEU A 434 -3.73 -12.15 6.85
CA LEU A 434 -4.94 -11.40 7.18
C LEU A 434 -5.84 -12.17 8.16
N ARG A 435 -6.55 -11.45 9.03
CA ARG A 435 -7.52 -12.03 9.98
C ARG A 435 -8.86 -12.31 9.30
N THR A 436 -9.16 -13.59 9.06
CA THR A 436 -10.40 -14.11 8.47
C THR A 436 -11.67 -13.53 9.12
N GLU A 437 -11.68 -13.46 10.46
CA GLU A 437 -12.80 -12.90 11.25
C GLU A 437 -13.03 -11.40 11.00
N THR A 438 -11.97 -10.60 10.85
CA THR A 438 -12.11 -9.16 10.56
C THR A 438 -12.64 -8.92 9.15
N LEU A 439 -12.25 -9.75 8.18
CA LEU A 439 -12.86 -9.73 6.84
C LEU A 439 -14.38 -9.99 6.93
N ARG A 440 -14.80 -11.00 7.70
CA ARG A 440 -16.23 -11.32 7.93
C ARG A 440 -16.99 -10.13 8.52
N LYS A 441 -16.44 -9.47 9.55
CA LYS A 441 -17.08 -8.28 10.15
C LYS A 441 -17.19 -7.12 9.16
N GLY A 442 -16.17 -6.89 8.33
CA GLY A 442 -16.24 -5.90 7.25
C GLY A 442 -17.33 -6.19 6.22
N GLU A 443 -17.53 -7.46 5.87
CA GLU A 443 -18.59 -7.91 4.94
C GLU A 443 -20.00 -7.73 5.54
N GLU A 444 -20.16 -7.97 6.84
CA GLU A 444 -21.41 -7.73 7.56
C GLU A 444 -21.69 -6.24 7.75
N ASN A 445 -20.69 -5.45 8.15
CA ASN A 445 -20.78 -3.99 8.27
C ASN A 445 -21.20 -3.34 6.93
N ALA A 446 -20.69 -3.84 5.80
CA ALA A 446 -21.13 -3.37 4.49
C ALA A 446 -22.61 -3.68 4.19
N LYS A 447 -23.06 -4.92 4.44
CA LYS A 447 -24.46 -5.33 4.25
C LYS A 447 -25.41 -4.64 5.23
N GLY A 448 -24.97 -4.40 6.46
CA GLY A 448 -25.72 -3.65 7.46
C GLY A 448 -25.83 -2.16 7.13
N PHE A 449 -24.79 -1.54 6.54
CA PHE A 449 -24.85 -0.16 6.06
C PHE A 449 -25.87 0.03 4.93
N PHE A 450 -26.00 -0.95 4.02
CA PHE A 450 -27.11 -0.94 3.05
C PHE A 450 -28.47 -0.88 3.75
N TYR A 451 -28.73 -1.79 4.69
CA TYR A 451 -30.00 -1.82 5.43
C TYR A 451 -30.23 -0.53 6.24
N TRP A 452 -29.17 0.03 6.84
CA TRP A 452 -29.23 1.33 7.50
C TRP A 452 -29.66 2.44 6.54
N LEU A 453 -29.04 2.55 5.36
CA LEU A 453 -29.38 3.56 4.34
C LEU A 453 -30.87 3.51 3.95
N VAL A 454 -31.39 2.32 3.65
CA VAL A 454 -32.76 2.15 3.11
C VAL A 454 -33.86 2.05 4.17
N THR A 455 -33.57 1.50 5.36
CA THR A 455 -34.60 1.22 6.39
C THR A 455 -34.26 1.81 7.77
N GLY A 456 -32.98 2.00 8.11
CA GLY A 456 -32.55 2.54 9.40
C GLY A 456 -33.05 3.98 9.67
N THR A 457 -33.22 4.30 10.96
CA THR A 457 -33.78 5.56 11.49
C THR A 457 -32.91 6.25 12.55
N THR A 458 -31.86 5.58 13.04
CA THR A 458 -30.87 6.10 14.00
C THR A 458 -29.65 6.67 13.29
N ASP A 459 -28.87 7.53 13.95
CA ASP A 459 -27.56 7.98 13.49
C ASP A 459 -26.60 8.05 14.69
N SER A 460 -25.44 7.39 14.62
CA SER A 460 -24.55 7.20 15.77
C SER A 460 -23.85 8.47 16.24
N GLN A 461 -23.64 9.45 15.36
CA GLN A 461 -22.93 10.70 15.66
C GLN A 461 -23.89 11.90 15.75
N LEU A 462 -25.03 11.84 15.04
CA LEU A 462 -25.98 12.96 14.91
C LEU A 462 -27.28 12.75 15.68
N GLY A 463 -27.52 11.55 16.22
CA GLY A 463 -28.67 11.25 17.08
C GLY A 463 -29.98 10.98 16.34
N GLU A 464 -31.09 11.10 17.07
CA GLU A 464 -32.42 10.74 16.58
C GLU A 464 -33.01 11.76 15.59
N GLY A 465 -33.91 11.31 14.72
CA GLY A 465 -34.66 12.16 13.79
C GLY A 465 -33.88 12.65 12.55
N VAL A 466 -32.55 12.61 12.58
CA VAL A 466 -31.68 12.98 11.45
C VAL A 466 -31.79 11.95 10.31
N LYS A 467 -31.73 10.66 10.64
CA LYS A 467 -31.81 9.58 9.66
C LYS A 467 -33.25 9.21 9.34
N LYS A 468 -33.59 9.19 8.05
CA LYS A 468 -34.90 8.76 7.52
C LYS A 468 -34.73 7.55 6.59
N PRO A 469 -35.73 6.65 6.47
CA PRO A 469 -35.72 5.54 5.50
C PRO A 469 -35.73 6.03 4.04
N ASN A 470 -35.16 5.23 3.13
CA ASN A 470 -35.12 5.47 1.69
C ASN A 470 -35.39 4.15 0.93
N PRO A 471 -36.61 3.58 1.02
CA PRO A 471 -36.91 2.21 0.55
C PRO A 471 -36.91 2.04 -0.98
N ASN A 472 -36.83 3.12 -1.76
CA ASN A 472 -36.80 3.10 -3.23
C ASN A 472 -35.41 2.72 -3.78
N ASN A 473 -34.76 1.72 -3.19
CA ASN A 473 -33.43 1.24 -3.57
C ASN A 473 -33.34 -0.28 -3.38
N ARG A 474 -32.54 -0.97 -4.21
CA ARG A 474 -32.21 -2.38 -4.02
C ARG A 474 -30.70 -2.60 -4.02
N PHE A 475 -30.24 -3.50 -3.16
CA PHE A 475 -28.88 -4.04 -3.20
C PHE A 475 -28.68 -4.81 -4.51
N LEU A 476 -27.52 -4.66 -5.15
CA LEU A 476 -27.19 -5.40 -6.37
C LEU A 476 -26.24 -6.57 -6.05
N SER A 477 -26.63 -7.76 -6.49
CA SER A 477 -25.84 -8.98 -6.36
C SER A 477 -26.10 -9.93 -7.53
N GLY A 478 -25.31 -11.00 -7.62
CA GLY A 478 -25.27 -11.89 -8.78
C GLY A 478 -24.05 -11.64 -9.67
N LEU A 479 -23.73 -12.57 -10.54
CA LEU A 479 -22.55 -12.47 -11.41
C LEU A 479 -22.68 -11.37 -12.49
N ASP A 480 -23.91 -10.97 -12.83
CA ASP A 480 -24.21 -9.84 -13.72
C ASP A 480 -24.27 -8.49 -13.00
N SER A 481 -23.98 -8.45 -11.68
CA SER A 481 -23.94 -7.22 -10.89
C SER A 481 -22.65 -6.41 -11.14
N PRO A 482 -22.57 -5.12 -10.73
CA PRO A 482 -21.39 -4.28 -10.98
C PRO A 482 -20.07 -4.82 -10.41
N MET A 483 -20.13 -5.68 -9.39
CA MET A 483 -18.97 -6.34 -8.78
C MET A 483 -18.74 -7.78 -9.28
N GLY A 484 -19.68 -8.36 -10.03
CA GLY A 484 -19.58 -9.76 -10.47
C GLY A 484 -19.47 -10.76 -9.31
N THR A 485 -20.29 -10.59 -8.26
CA THR A 485 -20.32 -11.43 -7.05
C THR A 485 -21.74 -11.78 -6.64
N VAL A 486 -22.01 -13.04 -6.26
CA VAL A 486 -23.34 -13.48 -5.80
C VAL A 486 -23.68 -12.89 -4.44
N HIS A 487 -22.68 -12.59 -3.63
CA HIS A 487 -22.81 -11.89 -2.35
C HIS A 487 -22.93 -10.35 -2.46
N GLY A 488 -22.76 -9.77 -3.66
CA GLY A 488 -22.96 -8.34 -3.98
C GLY A 488 -21.97 -7.34 -3.37
N LEU A 489 -20.93 -7.83 -2.68
CA LEU A 489 -19.81 -7.01 -2.19
C LEU A 489 -18.66 -7.02 -3.20
N SER A 490 -17.68 -6.14 -2.98
CA SER A 490 -16.39 -6.20 -3.67
C SER A 490 -15.70 -7.56 -3.47
N LYS A 491 -14.94 -7.99 -4.49
CA LYS A 491 -14.21 -9.27 -4.52
C LYS A 491 -13.06 -9.29 -3.51
N TYR A 492 -12.48 -8.11 -3.27
CA TYR A 492 -11.48 -7.83 -2.25
C TYR A 492 -11.88 -6.51 -1.53
N PRO A 493 -11.56 -6.31 -0.25
CA PRO A 493 -11.80 -5.02 0.40
C PRO A 493 -10.90 -3.92 -0.17
N TYR A 494 -11.41 -2.69 -0.26
CA TYR A 494 -10.57 -1.51 -0.48
C TYR A 494 -9.63 -1.32 0.70
N MET A 495 -8.34 -1.58 0.49
CA MET A 495 -7.29 -1.37 1.48
C MET A 495 -6.75 0.06 1.37
N ARG A 496 -6.62 0.77 2.50
CA ARG A 496 -5.98 2.10 2.55
C ARG A 496 -4.52 2.05 2.99
N GLU A 497 -4.10 0.97 3.64
CA GLU A 497 -2.78 0.79 4.24
C GLU A 497 -2.37 -0.68 4.18
N GLY A 498 -1.07 -0.94 4.04
CA GLY A 498 -0.46 -2.28 4.04
C GLY A 498 0.79 -2.34 4.93
N ARG A 499 1.52 -3.46 4.90
CA ARG A 499 2.88 -3.55 5.47
C ARG A 499 3.79 -2.64 4.67
N ARG A 500 4.37 -1.61 5.29
CA ARG A 500 5.22 -0.60 4.64
C ARG A 500 6.67 -0.97 4.85
N ILE A 501 7.44 -1.26 3.80
CA ILE A 501 8.84 -1.67 3.99
C ILE A 501 9.65 -0.58 4.70
N ILE A 502 10.67 -1.00 5.44
CA ILE A 502 11.82 -0.14 5.67
C ILE A 502 12.63 -0.16 4.36
N GLY A 503 12.87 1.01 3.77
CA GLY A 503 13.55 1.14 2.48
C GLY A 503 15.06 0.87 2.58
N ARG A 504 15.72 0.81 1.43
CA ARG A 504 17.19 0.63 1.35
C ARG A 504 17.88 1.76 2.15
N PRO A 505 18.88 1.45 2.99
CA PRO A 505 19.60 2.48 3.74
C PRO A 505 20.25 3.53 2.84
N SER A 506 20.43 4.73 3.39
CA SER A 506 21.15 5.84 2.75
C SER A 506 22.08 6.51 3.76
N PHE A 507 23.02 7.33 3.28
CA PHE A 507 24.00 8.06 4.09
C PHE A 507 23.43 8.78 5.33
N ASN A 508 22.19 9.26 5.24
CA ASN A 508 21.46 9.97 6.29
C ASN A 508 20.39 9.12 7.01
N GLN A 509 20.10 7.91 6.54
CA GLN A 509 19.17 6.95 7.16
C GLN A 509 19.80 5.54 7.13
N PRO A 510 20.88 5.29 7.91
CA PRO A 510 21.64 4.04 7.85
C PRO A 510 20.88 2.82 8.39
N GLN A 511 19.79 3.03 9.14
CA GLN A 511 18.88 1.97 9.57
C GLN A 511 17.79 1.65 8.52
N GLY A 512 17.81 2.32 7.35
CA GLY A 512 16.84 2.16 6.28
C GLY A 512 16.03 3.41 5.99
N PHE A 513 15.79 3.68 4.70
CA PHE A 513 15.09 4.90 4.28
C PHE A 513 13.58 4.85 4.55
N THR A 514 12.97 6.01 4.78
CA THR A 514 11.52 6.24 4.82
C THR A 514 11.20 7.68 4.42
N VAL A 515 10.09 7.88 3.70
CA VAL A 515 9.43 9.17 3.46
C VAL A 515 8.48 9.47 4.62
N TRP A 516 8.63 10.61 5.29
CA TRP A 516 7.87 10.95 6.50
C TRP A 516 6.87 12.08 6.29
N GLU A 517 6.02 12.40 7.29
CA GLU A 517 5.08 13.54 7.23
C GLU A 517 5.79 14.83 6.75
N VAL A 518 6.92 15.18 7.38
CA VAL A 518 7.64 16.43 7.11
C VAL A 518 8.11 16.56 5.66
N ASP A 519 8.30 15.46 4.94
CA ASP A 519 8.79 15.48 3.56
C ASP A 519 7.74 16.00 2.56
N MET A 520 6.45 16.00 2.93
CA MET A 520 5.36 16.24 1.98
C MET A 520 4.21 17.07 2.55
N SER A 521 4.04 17.17 3.86
CA SER A 521 2.90 17.87 4.47
C SER A 521 2.99 19.40 4.35
N ARG A 522 1.82 20.05 4.32
CA ARG A 522 1.66 21.51 4.49
C ARG A 522 1.20 21.89 5.90
N THR A 523 1.31 20.99 6.88
CA THR A 523 1.03 21.25 8.30
C THR A 523 1.77 22.51 8.78
N ASP A 524 1.09 23.37 9.54
CA ASP A 524 1.74 24.46 10.26
C ASP A 524 2.41 23.91 11.53
N PHE A 525 3.72 23.69 11.45
CA PHE A 525 4.54 23.20 12.55
C PHE A 525 4.90 24.27 13.61
N THR A 526 4.44 25.52 13.47
CA THR A 526 4.61 26.54 14.53
C THR A 526 3.61 26.39 15.68
N ALA A 527 2.50 25.68 15.45
CA ALA A 527 1.40 25.55 16.39
C ALA A 527 1.84 24.89 17.72
N ASP A 528 1.36 25.44 18.85
CA ASP A 528 1.81 25.10 20.22
C ASP A 528 1.81 23.60 20.54
N PHE A 529 0.92 22.82 19.90
CA PHE A 529 0.91 21.36 19.99
C PHE A 529 2.32 20.76 19.83
N TYR A 530 3.11 21.19 18.84
CA TYR A 530 4.43 20.58 18.57
C TYR A 530 5.45 20.96 19.65
N ARG A 531 5.41 22.19 20.16
CA ARG A 531 6.19 22.63 21.34
C ARG A 531 5.79 21.91 22.64
N GLN A 532 4.56 21.42 22.72
CA GLN A 532 4.02 20.69 23.88
C GLN A 532 4.21 19.16 23.79
N ASN A 533 4.46 18.63 22.58
CA ASN A 533 4.47 17.17 22.31
C ASN A 533 5.80 16.62 21.81
N LEU A 534 6.81 17.49 21.65
CA LEU A 534 8.21 17.18 21.35
C LEU A 534 9.09 17.88 22.40
N SER A 535 10.24 17.30 22.74
CA SER A 535 11.25 18.00 23.53
C SER A 535 11.87 19.18 22.76
N GLU A 536 12.59 20.08 23.46
CA GLU A 536 13.27 21.22 22.81
C GLU A 536 14.25 20.77 21.71
N GLU A 537 14.96 19.65 21.92
CA GLU A 537 15.85 19.05 20.92
C GLU A 537 15.07 18.49 19.73
N GLU A 538 13.98 17.75 19.98
CA GLU A 538 13.15 17.20 18.91
C GLU A 538 12.44 18.29 18.10
N TYR A 539 11.95 19.34 18.74
CA TYR A 539 11.35 20.50 18.08
C TYR A 539 12.41 21.25 17.25
N ARG A 540 13.62 21.45 17.77
CA ARG A 540 14.76 21.98 16.98
C ARG A 540 15.11 21.08 15.79
N ASN A 541 15.09 19.76 15.97
CA ASN A 541 15.36 18.78 14.91
C ASN A 541 14.24 18.76 13.85
N LEU A 542 12.98 18.99 14.22
CA LEU A 542 11.86 19.21 13.30
C LEU A 542 12.12 20.44 12.43
N TRP A 543 12.57 21.54 13.03
CA TRP A 543 12.89 22.77 12.28
C TRP A 543 14.16 22.67 11.43
N LEU A 544 15.14 21.83 11.81
CA LEU A 544 16.23 21.42 10.91
C LEU A 544 15.70 20.58 9.73
N ALA A 545 14.75 19.67 9.98
CA ALA A 545 14.14 18.84 8.95
C ALA A 545 13.28 19.65 7.96
N VAL A 546 12.50 20.64 8.41
CA VAL A 546 11.61 21.45 7.53
C VAL A 546 12.21 22.77 7.03
N GLY A 547 13.26 23.30 7.65
CA GLY A 547 13.79 24.65 7.37
C GLY A 547 14.33 24.89 5.96
N GLY A 548 14.63 23.81 5.21
CA GLY A 548 15.08 23.91 3.81
C GLY A 548 16.36 24.72 3.68
N LEU A 549 16.34 25.81 2.89
CA LEU A 549 17.49 26.70 2.72
C LEU A 549 17.87 27.49 4.01
N ASN A 550 16.97 27.55 5.01
CA ASN A 550 17.25 28.18 6.31
C ASN A 550 17.89 27.20 7.30
N ALA A 551 17.78 25.88 7.06
CA ALA A 551 18.30 24.86 7.99
C ALA A 551 19.81 24.95 8.29
N PRO A 552 20.71 25.34 7.35
CA PRO A 552 22.13 25.53 7.67
C PRO A 552 22.41 26.62 8.71
N ALA A 553 21.67 27.74 8.66
CA ALA A 553 21.82 28.83 9.62
C ALA A 553 21.31 28.44 11.02
N LEU A 554 20.19 27.70 11.07
CA LEU A 554 19.70 27.09 12.31
C LEU A 554 20.73 26.07 12.87
N ALA A 555 21.33 25.25 12.01
CA ALA A 555 22.29 24.21 12.38
C ALA A 555 23.56 24.77 13.04
N VAL A 556 24.16 25.82 12.46
CA VAL A 556 25.34 26.49 13.03
C VAL A 556 25.03 27.43 14.19
N GLY A 557 23.74 27.57 14.57
CA GLY A 557 23.30 28.40 15.70
C GLY A 557 23.28 29.91 15.41
N SER A 558 23.36 30.33 14.15
CA SER A 558 23.27 31.74 13.75
C SER A 558 21.82 32.24 13.57
N GLN A 559 20.83 31.41 13.84
CA GLN A 559 19.40 31.68 13.70
C GLN A 559 18.62 30.88 14.76
N SER A 560 17.57 31.46 15.34
CA SER A 560 16.67 30.75 16.27
C SER A 560 15.67 29.85 15.53
N VAL A 561 14.92 29.02 16.27
CA VAL A 561 13.80 28.28 15.68
C VAL A 561 12.69 29.25 15.26
N GLU A 562 12.43 30.27 16.08
CA GLU A 562 11.41 31.30 15.91
C GLU A 562 11.65 32.16 14.65
N ASP A 563 12.91 32.39 14.29
CA ASP A 563 13.31 33.08 13.06
C ASP A 563 13.31 32.15 11.83
N THR A 564 13.29 30.83 12.01
CA THR A 564 13.44 29.86 10.92
C THR A 564 12.13 29.67 10.16
N LYS A 565 12.17 29.81 8.83
CA LYS A 565 11.02 29.57 7.96
C LYS A 565 11.05 28.16 7.38
N SER A 566 9.91 27.48 7.37
CA SER A 566 9.74 26.15 6.79
C SER A 566 9.75 26.21 5.24
N ARG A 567 10.06 25.09 4.60
CA ARG A 567 9.97 24.95 3.14
C ARG A 567 8.52 25.04 2.67
N SER A 568 8.29 25.78 1.58
CA SER A 568 6.99 25.89 0.90
C SER A 568 6.80 24.85 -0.23
N ARG A 569 7.41 23.67 -0.07
CA ARG A 569 7.43 22.56 -1.04
C ARG A 569 7.72 21.23 -0.35
N ALA A 570 7.57 20.12 -1.09
CA ALA A 570 8.07 18.83 -0.66
C ALA A 570 9.62 18.78 -0.60
N THR A 571 10.13 17.76 0.09
CA THR A 571 11.51 17.27 -0.09
C THR A 571 11.70 16.83 -1.54
N ILE A 572 12.86 17.17 -2.10
CA ILE A 572 13.26 16.76 -3.45
C ILE A 572 14.24 15.61 -3.30
N TYR A 573 14.00 14.50 -4.00
CA TYR A 573 14.84 13.32 -3.93
C TYR A 573 15.69 13.18 -5.21
N PRO A 574 17.01 12.97 -5.09
CA PRO A 574 17.87 12.78 -6.27
C PRO A 574 17.50 11.49 -7.02
N ASP A 575 17.00 10.49 -6.30
CA ASP A 575 16.56 9.18 -6.77
C ASP A 575 15.06 9.10 -7.09
N SER A 576 14.41 10.22 -7.40
CA SER A 576 13.00 10.20 -7.81
C SER A 576 12.79 9.41 -9.11
N VAL A 577 11.82 8.49 -9.09
CA VAL A 577 11.39 7.67 -10.23
C VAL A 577 9.89 7.79 -10.52
N GLY A 578 9.16 8.65 -9.79
CA GLY A 578 7.73 8.89 -9.99
C GLY A 578 7.20 10.10 -9.21
N ILE A 579 5.89 10.33 -9.28
CA ILE A 579 5.22 11.47 -8.62
C ILE A 579 3.88 11.07 -7.97
N GLY A 580 3.42 11.91 -7.03
CA GLY A 580 2.04 11.92 -6.56
C GLY A 580 1.64 13.28 -5.98
N HIS A 581 0.33 13.52 -5.89
CA HIS A 581 -0.22 14.69 -5.21
C HIS A 581 -1.65 14.37 -4.76
N TYR A 582 -1.89 14.28 -3.45
CA TYR A 582 -3.23 14.09 -2.89
C TYR A 582 -3.44 14.93 -1.62
N ALA A 583 -4.54 14.73 -0.90
CA ALA A 583 -4.66 15.15 0.50
C ALA A 583 -3.97 14.11 1.39
N ILE A 584 -3.54 14.52 2.58
CA ILE A 584 -3.32 13.58 3.68
C ILE A 584 -4.73 13.30 4.21
N ASP A 585 -5.29 12.17 3.80
CA ASP A 585 -6.70 11.82 4.00
C ASP A 585 -6.80 10.57 4.87
N PHE A 586 -7.21 10.73 6.13
CA PHE A 586 -7.20 9.65 7.12
C PHE A 586 -8.57 9.00 7.30
N HIS A 587 -8.54 7.68 7.46
CA HIS A 587 -9.64 6.88 7.99
C HIS A 587 -9.17 6.20 9.29
N PRO A 588 -9.20 6.91 10.44
CA PRO A 588 -8.62 6.44 11.71
C PRO A 588 -9.19 5.09 12.16
N CYS A 589 -8.39 4.30 12.88
CA CYS A 589 -8.95 3.22 13.69
C CYS A 589 -9.83 3.76 14.83
N MET A 590 -10.70 2.92 15.36
CA MET A 590 -11.53 3.27 16.52
C MET A 590 -10.75 3.22 17.84
N THR A 591 -11.25 3.94 18.84
CA THR A 591 -10.74 3.94 20.23
C THR A 591 -10.99 2.59 20.90
N ASN A 592 -12.24 2.11 20.88
CA ASN A 592 -12.65 0.87 21.53
C ASN A 592 -12.80 -0.28 20.52
N SER A 593 -12.74 -1.50 21.05
CA SER A 593 -12.96 -2.75 20.33
C SER A 593 -14.22 -3.44 20.88
N PRO A 594 -15.16 -3.90 20.03
CA PRO A 594 -15.14 -3.81 18.57
C PRO A 594 -15.44 -2.38 18.06
N PRO A 595 -15.05 -2.05 16.82
CA PRO A 595 -15.34 -0.76 16.17
C PRO A 595 -16.79 -0.29 16.31
N GLU A 596 -17.75 -1.21 16.18
CA GLU A 596 -19.19 -0.93 16.23
C GLU A 596 -19.79 -0.75 17.65
N ALA A 597 -18.97 -0.68 18.70
CA ALA A 597 -19.45 -0.43 20.06
C ALA A 597 -20.28 0.88 20.17
N PRO A 598 -21.39 0.91 20.93
CA PRO A 598 -22.20 2.13 21.09
C PRO A 598 -21.40 3.31 21.65
N GLY A 599 -21.49 4.46 20.99
CA GLY A 599 -20.77 5.68 21.40
C GLY A 599 -19.26 5.64 21.19
N ASN A 600 -18.74 4.67 20.43
CA ASN A 600 -17.31 4.58 20.12
C ASN A 600 -16.84 5.76 19.25
N THR A 601 -15.59 6.19 19.46
CA THR A 601 -14.97 7.33 18.78
C THR A 601 -13.81 6.89 17.90
N GLU A 602 -13.45 7.73 16.94
CA GLU A 602 -12.14 7.64 16.28
C GLU A 602 -11.03 7.86 17.31
N ARG A 603 -9.89 7.17 17.13
CA ARG A 603 -8.76 7.28 18.04
C ARG A 603 -8.21 8.71 18.09
N GLU A 604 -8.13 9.24 19.30
CA GLU A 604 -7.69 10.61 19.58
C GLU A 604 -6.36 10.95 18.90
N GLY A 605 -6.24 12.17 18.38
CA GLY A 605 -5.05 12.68 17.70
C GLY A 605 -4.77 12.08 16.31
N THR A 606 -5.40 10.97 15.89
CA THR A 606 -5.06 10.31 14.61
C THR A 606 -5.29 11.21 13.38
N ARG A 607 -6.24 12.15 13.44
CA ARG A 607 -6.45 13.17 12.39
C ARG A 607 -5.50 14.36 12.45
N LYS A 608 -4.51 14.40 13.35
CA LYS A 608 -3.67 15.59 13.59
C LYS A 608 -2.83 15.98 12.37
N GLY A 609 -2.31 15.00 11.61
CA GLY A 609 -1.61 15.24 10.35
C GLY A 609 -2.53 15.42 9.13
N GLN A 610 -3.86 15.36 9.29
CA GLN A 610 -4.80 15.43 8.16
C GLN A 610 -4.76 16.81 7.50
N GLY A 611 -4.71 16.86 6.17
CA GLY A 611 -4.67 18.14 5.47
C GLY A 611 -4.19 18.09 4.03
N GLN A 612 -3.50 19.16 3.62
CA GLN A 612 -2.96 19.30 2.28
C GLN A 612 -1.51 18.79 2.25
N ALA A 613 -1.13 18.05 1.21
CA ALA A 613 0.25 17.77 0.88
C ALA A 613 0.76 18.71 -0.22
N TYR A 614 2.06 18.99 -0.26
CA TYR A 614 2.71 19.49 -1.46
C TYR A 614 2.69 18.42 -2.56
N PRO A 615 2.85 18.79 -3.85
CA PRO A 615 3.18 17.83 -4.89
C PRO A 615 4.50 17.12 -4.53
N PHE A 616 4.53 15.79 -4.56
CA PHE A 616 5.61 14.98 -4.00
C PHE A 616 6.20 13.96 -4.98
N GLN A 617 7.40 13.47 -4.67
CA GLN A 617 8.18 12.53 -5.48
C GLN A 617 8.17 11.12 -4.88
N ILE A 618 8.43 10.12 -5.73
CA ILE A 618 8.59 8.71 -5.34
C ILE A 618 10.10 8.36 -5.44
N PRO A 619 10.86 8.35 -4.33
CA PRO A 619 12.27 7.97 -4.34
C PRO A 619 12.46 6.46 -4.53
N LEU A 620 13.36 6.05 -5.41
CA LEU A 620 13.63 4.66 -5.75
C LEU A 620 14.04 3.83 -4.52
N ARG A 621 14.83 4.38 -3.59
CA ARG A 621 15.24 3.65 -2.37
C ARG A 621 14.08 3.34 -1.42
N ALA A 622 12.92 3.99 -1.56
CA ALA A 622 11.69 3.62 -0.85
C ALA A 622 10.97 2.42 -1.47
N MET A 623 11.33 2.03 -2.70
CA MET A 623 10.76 0.88 -3.42
C MET A 623 11.63 -0.39 -3.31
N ILE A 624 12.81 -0.29 -2.67
CA ILE A 624 13.79 -1.36 -2.56
C ILE A 624 13.84 -1.85 -1.11
N PRO A 625 13.55 -3.12 -0.82
CA PRO A 625 13.60 -3.68 0.53
C PRO A 625 15.04 -3.90 1.01
N GLN A 626 15.23 -3.95 2.33
CA GLN A 626 16.58 -4.06 2.90
C GLN A 626 17.27 -5.40 2.62
N LYS A 627 16.55 -6.53 2.64
CA LYS A 627 17.16 -7.88 2.60
C LYS A 627 17.36 -8.44 1.19
N ILE A 628 16.42 -8.18 0.27
CA ILE A 628 16.30 -8.94 -1.00
C ILE A 628 16.60 -8.05 -2.21
N ASP A 629 17.70 -8.33 -2.90
CA ASP A 629 18.23 -7.44 -3.94
C ASP A 629 17.58 -7.61 -5.32
N ASN A 630 16.79 -8.66 -5.55
CA ASN A 630 15.98 -8.80 -6.77
C ASN A 630 14.47 -8.61 -6.55
N MET A 631 14.11 -7.96 -5.44
CA MET A 631 12.74 -7.59 -5.11
C MET A 631 12.54 -6.07 -5.25
N LEU A 632 11.39 -5.67 -5.79
CA LEU A 632 10.88 -4.30 -5.73
C LEU A 632 9.50 -4.30 -5.06
N VAL A 633 9.12 -3.14 -4.51
CA VAL A 633 7.82 -2.90 -3.90
C VAL A 633 7.16 -1.71 -4.58
N ALA A 634 5.85 -1.81 -4.85
CA ALA A 634 5.05 -0.78 -5.46
C ALA A 634 3.72 -0.57 -4.69
N GLY A 635 2.95 0.46 -5.05
CA GLY A 635 1.69 0.78 -4.39
C GLY A 635 1.87 1.20 -2.92
N LYS A 636 0.93 0.80 -2.07
CA LYS A 636 0.76 1.26 -0.68
C LYS A 636 1.86 0.77 0.29
N SER A 637 2.68 -0.18 -0.12
CA SER A 637 3.66 -0.89 0.71
C SER A 637 5.09 -0.38 0.63
N ILE A 638 5.35 0.68 -0.15
CA ILE A 638 6.67 1.33 -0.20
C ILE A 638 7.05 1.99 1.14
N ALA A 639 8.29 2.44 1.30
CA ALA A 639 8.80 3.03 2.54
C ALA A 639 8.28 4.45 2.80
N VAL A 640 7.03 4.54 3.25
CA VAL A 640 6.36 5.76 3.72
C VAL A 640 5.91 5.59 5.18
N SER A 641 5.78 6.68 5.93
CA SER A 641 5.15 6.68 7.25
C SER A 641 3.63 6.54 7.18
N HIS A 642 2.95 6.36 8.32
CA HIS A 642 1.49 6.30 8.43
C HIS A 642 0.82 7.56 7.86
N THR A 643 1.36 8.75 8.16
CA THR A 643 0.83 10.02 7.65
C THR A 643 1.12 10.20 6.16
N ALA A 644 2.31 9.82 5.70
CA ALA A 644 2.60 9.84 4.26
C ALA A 644 1.72 8.83 3.48
N ALA A 645 1.50 7.61 4.00
CA ALA A 645 0.66 6.57 3.40
C ALA A 645 -0.78 7.03 3.11
N ALA A 646 -1.35 7.89 3.97
CA ALA A 646 -2.68 8.47 3.79
C ALA A 646 -2.82 9.29 2.48
N ALA A 647 -1.72 9.74 1.87
CA ALA A 647 -1.69 10.34 0.53
C ALA A 647 -1.06 9.43 -0.53
N TYR A 648 -0.05 8.63 -0.15
CA TYR A 648 0.65 7.65 -1.00
C TYR A 648 -0.19 6.34 -1.15
N ARG A 649 -1.48 6.48 -1.51
CA ARG A 649 -2.43 5.35 -1.70
C ARG A 649 -3.43 5.49 -2.86
N VAL A 650 -3.56 6.66 -3.47
CA VAL A 650 -4.59 6.92 -4.52
C VAL A 650 -4.18 6.45 -5.92
N HIS A 651 -5.17 6.30 -6.80
CA HIS A 651 -5.06 5.63 -8.10
C HIS A 651 -3.89 6.12 -8.99
N SER A 652 -3.66 7.44 -9.03
CA SER A 652 -2.61 8.05 -9.84
C SER A 652 -1.20 7.80 -9.28
N PHE A 653 -1.06 7.81 -7.95
CA PHE A 653 0.18 7.46 -7.26
C PHE A 653 0.52 5.98 -7.48
N GLU A 654 -0.46 5.08 -7.34
CA GLU A 654 -0.21 3.64 -7.53
C GLU A 654 0.24 3.31 -8.95
N TRP A 655 -0.36 3.95 -9.96
CA TRP A 655 0.15 3.82 -11.33
C TRP A 655 1.58 4.34 -11.45
N SER A 656 1.91 5.48 -10.83
CA SER A 656 3.27 6.02 -10.89
C SER A 656 4.29 5.12 -10.20
N ALA A 657 3.96 4.51 -9.05
CA ALA A 657 4.82 3.55 -8.37
C ALA A 657 4.99 2.26 -9.19
N GLY A 658 3.91 1.73 -9.77
CA GLY A 658 3.99 0.54 -10.63
C GLY A 658 4.77 0.78 -11.92
N ALA A 659 4.56 1.93 -12.58
CA ALA A 659 5.32 2.29 -13.77
C ALA A 659 6.82 2.44 -13.46
N ALA A 660 7.17 3.03 -12.32
CA ALA A 660 8.56 3.08 -11.83
C ALA A 660 9.14 1.66 -11.62
N ALA A 661 8.42 0.77 -10.96
CA ALA A 661 8.86 -0.62 -10.73
C ALA A 661 9.06 -1.40 -12.04
N GLY A 662 8.12 -1.29 -12.99
CA GLY A 662 8.17 -1.97 -14.28
C GLY A 662 9.34 -1.52 -15.15
N VAL A 663 9.58 -0.21 -15.26
CA VAL A 663 10.74 0.33 -16.00
C VAL A 663 12.05 -0.01 -15.28
N THR A 664 12.11 0.05 -13.95
CA THR A 664 13.31 -0.29 -13.17
C THR A 664 13.68 -1.76 -13.36
N ALA A 665 12.76 -2.70 -13.17
CA ALA A 665 13.00 -4.12 -13.39
C ALA A 665 13.47 -4.41 -14.84
N ALA A 666 12.81 -3.81 -15.83
CA ALA A 666 13.20 -3.97 -17.23
C ALA A 666 14.56 -3.34 -17.57
N PHE A 667 14.99 -2.29 -16.86
CA PHE A 667 16.30 -1.65 -16.97
C PHE A 667 17.40 -2.46 -16.28
N SER A 668 17.17 -2.92 -15.04
CA SER A 668 18.07 -3.81 -14.29
C SER A 668 18.37 -5.10 -15.07
N LEU A 669 17.36 -5.70 -15.72
CA LEU A 669 17.52 -6.82 -16.66
C LEU A 669 18.29 -6.49 -17.95
N GLU A 670 18.36 -5.22 -18.37
CA GLU A 670 19.14 -4.79 -19.54
C GLU A 670 20.61 -4.55 -19.18
N LYS A 671 20.85 -3.93 -18.01
CA LYS A 671 22.20 -3.57 -17.55
C LYS A 671 22.92 -4.71 -16.82
N GLY A 672 22.19 -5.70 -16.32
CA GLY A 672 22.75 -6.78 -15.49
C GLY A 672 23.19 -6.28 -14.12
N ILE A 673 22.35 -5.43 -13.49
CA ILE A 673 22.58 -4.80 -12.18
C ILE A 673 21.36 -5.00 -11.27
N LEU A 674 21.55 -5.03 -9.96
CA LEU A 674 20.52 -5.06 -8.93
C LEU A 674 19.98 -3.62 -8.70
N PRO A 675 18.73 -3.40 -8.27
CA PRO A 675 18.15 -2.06 -8.19
C PRO A 675 18.78 -1.19 -7.09
N TYR A 676 19.51 -1.80 -6.14
CA TYR A 676 20.26 -1.03 -5.15
C TYR A 676 21.50 -0.35 -5.75
N GLU A 677 22.09 -0.87 -6.84
CA GLU A 677 23.22 -0.30 -7.61
C GLU A 677 22.79 0.94 -8.45
N LEU A 678 21.79 1.66 -7.95
CA LEU A 678 21.19 2.88 -8.48
C LEU A 678 21.00 3.94 -7.37
N VAL A 679 21.29 3.58 -6.11
CA VAL A 679 20.98 4.37 -4.92
C VAL A 679 21.99 4.23 -3.78
N ASP A 680 23.06 3.44 -3.95
CA ASP A 680 24.01 3.09 -2.89
C ASP A 680 25.13 4.11 -2.69
N GLU A 681 25.46 4.93 -3.70
CA GLU A 681 26.43 6.03 -3.59
C GLU A 681 25.76 7.39 -3.29
N LEU A 682 24.44 7.44 -3.05
CA LEU A 682 23.71 8.69 -2.77
C LEU A 682 24.24 9.42 -1.52
N PRO A 683 24.48 10.75 -1.59
CA PRO A 683 23.97 11.69 -2.58
C PRO A 683 24.99 12.03 -3.69
N ALA A 684 26.00 11.20 -3.90
CA ALA A 684 26.91 11.35 -5.04
C ALA A 684 26.20 11.02 -6.37
N ARG A 685 26.93 11.15 -7.48
CA ARG A 685 26.37 11.00 -8.82
C ARG A 685 26.23 9.52 -9.18
N GLU A 686 25.02 9.13 -9.58
CA GLU A 686 24.62 7.77 -9.95
C GLU A 686 24.33 7.67 -11.47
N PRO A 687 25.29 7.29 -12.33
CA PRO A 687 25.11 7.38 -13.78
C PRO A 687 24.04 6.43 -14.33
N ASN A 688 23.82 5.27 -13.69
CA ASN A 688 22.76 4.35 -14.09
C ASN A 688 21.37 4.86 -13.71
N LEU A 689 21.24 5.53 -12.55
CA LEU A 689 20.01 6.19 -12.11
C LEU A 689 19.64 7.34 -13.06
N GLU A 690 20.59 8.17 -13.46
CA GLU A 690 20.36 9.25 -14.45
C GLU A 690 19.77 8.69 -15.76
N VAL A 691 20.31 7.57 -16.25
CA VAL A 691 19.81 6.93 -17.49
C VAL A 691 18.42 6.28 -17.28
N LEU A 692 18.14 5.72 -16.10
CA LEU A 692 16.80 5.23 -15.73
C LEU A 692 15.79 6.40 -15.66
N GLN A 693 16.17 7.52 -15.07
CA GLN A 693 15.35 8.73 -14.97
C GLN A 693 15.04 9.34 -16.33
N LEU A 694 16.05 9.44 -17.21
CA LEU A 694 15.85 9.83 -18.61
C LEU A 694 14.92 8.86 -19.35
N ARG A 695 15.03 7.54 -19.11
CA ARG A 695 14.13 6.54 -19.71
C ARG A 695 12.69 6.67 -19.21
N LEU A 696 12.48 6.95 -17.92
CA LEU A 696 11.15 7.21 -17.35
C LEU A 696 10.51 8.44 -18.01
N GLN A 697 11.27 9.54 -18.15
CA GLN A 697 10.82 10.74 -18.84
C GLN A 697 10.53 10.50 -20.33
N GLN A 698 11.39 9.75 -21.05
CA GLN A 698 11.17 9.35 -22.44
C GLN A 698 9.94 8.44 -22.62
N ASN A 699 9.64 7.60 -21.63
CA ASN A 699 8.40 6.82 -21.57
C ASN A 699 7.17 7.69 -21.24
N ALA A 700 7.31 9.01 -21.01
CA ALA A 700 6.26 9.89 -20.50
C ALA A 700 5.67 9.42 -19.15
N ASN A 701 6.55 8.98 -18.26
CA ASN A 701 6.27 8.73 -16.85
C ASN A 701 6.98 9.81 -16.01
N PRO A 702 6.26 10.83 -15.48
CA PRO A 702 6.91 11.96 -14.81
C PRO A 702 7.59 11.56 -13.49
N ILE A 703 8.81 12.05 -13.28
CA ILE A 703 9.59 11.86 -12.03
C ILE A 703 9.69 13.13 -11.17
N ALA A 704 9.13 14.24 -11.66
CA ALA A 704 9.09 15.54 -10.99
C ALA A 704 7.92 16.36 -11.54
N PHE A 705 7.43 17.34 -10.77
CA PHE A 705 6.45 18.31 -11.26
C PHE A 705 7.14 19.48 -11.99
N PRO A 706 6.45 20.23 -12.87
CA PRO A 706 6.99 21.45 -13.46
C PRO A 706 7.51 22.41 -12.38
N GLY A 707 8.63 23.09 -12.67
CA GLY A 707 9.26 24.01 -11.72
C GLY A 707 9.93 23.36 -10.50
N THR A 708 10.03 22.02 -10.41
CA THR A 708 10.74 21.32 -9.31
C THR A 708 12.22 21.75 -9.25
N SER A 709 12.58 22.51 -8.23
CA SER A 709 13.94 23.00 -7.98
C SER A 709 14.13 23.28 -6.50
N ILE A 710 15.35 23.12 -6.00
CA ILE A 710 15.66 23.46 -4.60
C ILE A 710 15.43 24.95 -4.30
N PHE A 711 15.57 25.81 -5.32
CA PHE A 711 15.41 27.26 -5.26
C PHE A 711 13.98 27.75 -5.51
N ASN A 712 13.08 26.90 -6.04
CA ASN A 712 11.69 27.29 -6.25
C ASN A 712 10.86 27.07 -4.98
N SER A 713 10.19 28.13 -4.53
CA SER A 713 9.30 28.19 -3.36
C SER A 713 7.80 28.31 -3.72
N SER A 714 7.44 28.40 -5.01
CA SER A 714 6.09 28.75 -5.51
C SER A 714 5.19 27.54 -5.87
N TRP A 715 5.35 26.42 -5.14
CA TRP A 715 4.82 25.11 -5.54
C TRP A 715 3.28 24.96 -5.52
N GLN A 716 2.54 25.98 -5.07
CA GLN A 716 1.08 25.98 -4.97
C GLN A 716 0.38 25.61 -6.29
N ASN A 717 0.89 26.14 -7.41
CA ASN A 717 0.33 25.96 -8.76
C ASN A 717 1.37 25.38 -9.75
N TRP A 718 2.45 24.77 -9.25
CA TRP A 718 3.58 24.26 -10.04
C TRP A 718 4.22 25.33 -10.97
N LYS A 719 4.35 26.54 -10.44
CA LYS A 719 5.02 27.68 -11.11
C LYS A 719 6.37 27.93 -10.48
#